data_AF-A0A8C8R6U9-F1
#
_entry.id   AF-A0A8C8R6U9-F1
#
_cell.length_a   1.000
_cell.length_b   1.000
_cell.length_c   1.000
_cell.angle_alpha   90.00
_cell.angle_beta   90.00
_cell.angle_gamma   90.00
#
_symmetry.space_group_name_H-M   'P 1'
#
loop_
_entity.id
_entity.type
_entity.pdbx_description
1 polymer ?
#
loop_
_entity_poly.entity_id
_entity_poly.type
_entity_poly.pdbx_seq_one_letter_code
_entity_poly.pdbx_strand_id
1 'polypeptide(L)'
;MPAQIIFKCSFFLSRNALHFFLPHSSRLHQDHRNILYFCRTSPLSLHLTTQGLQKGFAIHVRLVDYTQGYMVAGSRDTFVHDVFPNGFLWGTSTGSFSVEGGWAEDGKGESIWDRFGHQNHVHMNQTANVACDSYHKTDYDVYLLRGLQSKLYKFSISWARIFPTGIRDSFSLQGVNYYNKLINSLLDSNIEPMVTLFHWDLPQALQDLGGWQNESIIDIFANYADFCFATFGDRVKLWITFHEPWVISYAGYGTGQHPPGIADPGVVAHSIIKAHAKAWHVYDDKYRSQQRGKVGIVLNSDWAEPKTPTSSEDVKAAERYMQFMLGWFAHPIFVNGDYPDILKSQIQQKNQQCVSAAILLPSFSEEEKSLVKGTADFFGLSHYTSRLIMVPWGLRRLLKFISQEYTGTGIPIYIAGNGVPTNDGGDVINDTKRMEYFRLYINEALKAIKLDAVDVQTYIARSLIDGFEGPMGYSQLFGLHHVNFEDGNRQRTPKESAYFFSNVIEKNGFPSEVVGRSFPSMTCDSPPPPRLLSLPASEVPSKAKVTGDIACDSYNKLAADLYMLKALRVKSYRFSLSWPRIFPSGRNDSINKQGVDYYKRLINGLTAKNITPMVTLHHWDLPQALQDIGGWENDVLIELFDSFADFCFQTFGDKVKFWITFNEPIITHTLLKAHARVYHTYDRKYRASQKGVISLSLNTEWVEPKSPDDPRDVEAADRYLQFALGWFAHPIFKNGDYPEVMKWRVGNRSELQNLPSFRLPVFTVEEREYIRGTADVFCINTYSTKIVTHKTTRLKPFSYEYDQELSEEVDASWPTSAVSGMRAVAWGLRRLLNWIKEEYGNPPIYITENGVGTQSKSDVDDTSRIFYYKTYIDEALKGIGVICSNGSMMMKDFHCHGLQAGSFSQRGMSFRKLSLTLSILWPEQHKAATELV
;
A
#
# COMPACT_ATOMS: atom_id res chain seq x y z
N MET A 1 6.75 -13.21 -37.93
CA MET A 1 7.90 -13.00 -37.03
C MET A 1 7.76 -11.63 -36.38
N PRO A 2 7.74 -11.52 -35.05
CA PRO A 2 7.98 -10.27 -34.34
C PRO A 2 9.34 -10.32 -33.63
N ALA A 3 10.22 -9.34 -33.88
CA ALA A 3 11.50 -9.22 -33.20
C ALA A 3 11.39 -8.19 -32.07
N GLN A 4 11.61 -8.63 -30.82
CA GLN A 4 11.71 -7.75 -29.67
C GLN A 4 13.02 -6.94 -29.73
N ILE A 5 12.96 -5.62 -29.64
CA ILE A 5 14.15 -4.78 -29.47
C ILE A 5 14.38 -4.54 -27.98
N ILE A 6 15.30 -5.33 -27.41
CA ILE A 6 15.90 -5.11 -26.10
C ILE A 6 17.18 -4.30 -26.30
N PHE A 7 17.24 -3.06 -25.79
CA PHE A 7 18.50 -2.33 -25.76
C PHE A 7 19.37 -2.77 -24.58
N LYS A 8 20.34 -3.64 -24.87
CA LYS A 8 21.51 -3.89 -24.01
C LYS A 8 22.52 -2.75 -24.16
N CYS A 9 22.89 -2.09 -23.07
CA CYS A 9 24.16 -1.35 -23.01
C CYS A 9 25.29 -2.33 -22.68
N SER A 10 26.06 -2.74 -23.69
CA SER A 10 27.26 -3.56 -23.51
C SER A 10 28.48 -2.68 -23.25
N PHE A 11 29.01 -2.71 -22.02
CA PHE A 11 30.40 -2.27 -21.78
C PHE A 11 31.36 -3.39 -22.19
N PHE A 12 32.33 -3.05 -23.05
CA PHE A 12 33.38 -3.98 -23.45
C PHE A 12 34.39 -4.20 -22.33
N LEU A 13 34.59 -5.46 -21.93
CA LEU A 13 35.71 -5.91 -21.11
C LEU A 13 36.73 -6.63 -22.00
N SER A 14 37.87 -5.98 -22.29
CA SER A 14 39.04 -6.67 -22.84
C SER A 14 40.03 -6.98 -21.71
N ARG A 15 40.23 -8.26 -21.41
CA ARG A 15 41.31 -8.72 -20.52
C ARG A 15 42.66 -8.60 -21.23
N ASN A 16 43.69 -8.14 -20.51
CA ASN A 16 44.91 -8.92 -20.32
C ASN A 16 45.73 -8.35 -19.14
N ALA A 17 46.53 -9.22 -18.52
CA ALA A 17 47.20 -8.95 -17.24
C ALA A 17 48.72 -8.83 -17.42
N LEU A 18 49.40 -8.13 -16.49
CA LEU A 18 50.69 -8.57 -15.93
C LEU A 18 51.09 -7.76 -14.68
N HIS A 19 51.95 -8.38 -13.85
CA HIS A 19 52.51 -7.90 -12.58
C HIS A 19 53.38 -6.62 -12.75
N PHE A 20 53.59 -5.75 -11.75
CA PHE A 20 54.49 -6.01 -10.60
C PHE A 20 54.56 -4.86 -9.55
N PHE A 21 55.07 -5.24 -8.36
CA PHE A 21 55.79 -4.49 -7.31
C PHE A 21 55.12 -3.37 -6.45
N LEU A 22 54.95 -3.72 -5.16
CA LEU A 22 55.16 -2.89 -3.96
C LEU A 22 56.63 -2.36 -3.88
N PRO A 23 56.94 -1.26 -3.16
CA PRO A 23 57.27 -1.39 -1.72
C PRO A 23 56.96 -0.21 -0.76
N HIS A 24 56.88 -0.56 0.54
CA HIS A 24 57.30 0.19 1.76
C HIS A 24 56.75 1.61 2.04
N SER A 25 55.89 1.79 3.07
CA SER A 25 56.16 1.85 4.53
C SER A 25 56.89 3.12 4.99
N SER A 26 56.37 3.86 5.96
CA SER A 26 56.65 3.57 7.38
C SER A 26 55.62 4.16 8.38
N ARG A 27 55.67 3.68 9.63
CA ARG A 27 54.83 4.10 10.76
C ARG A 27 55.39 5.35 11.44
N LEU A 28 54.53 6.08 12.16
CA LEU A 28 54.78 6.40 13.58
C LEU A 28 53.45 6.70 14.31
N HIS A 29 53.51 6.68 15.63
CA HIS A 29 52.39 6.47 16.56
C HIS A 29 52.56 7.43 17.76
N GLN A 30 51.52 7.59 18.60
CA GLN A 30 51.58 8.27 19.92
C GLN A 30 51.76 9.82 19.85
N ASP A 31 51.33 10.67 20.79
CA ASP A 31 50.36 10.61 21.91
C ASP A 31 50.16 12.07 22.43
N HIS A 32 49.30 12.49 23.39
CA HIS A 32 48.36 11.84 24.32
C HIS A 32 47.38 12.90 24.91
N ARG A 33 46.14 12.51 25.31
CA ARG A 33 45.38 13.04 26.49
C ARG A 33 44.90 14.54 26.44
N ASN A 34 43.90 15.04 27.18
CA ASN A 34 43.08 14.47 28.28
C ASN A 34 41.77 15.28 28.57
N ILE A 35 40.83 14.66 29.34
CA ILE A 35 39.82 15.27 30.27
C ILE A 35 38.58 15.97 29.64
N LEU A 36 37.31 15.58 29.86
CA LEU A 36 36.43 15.25 31.03
C LEU A 36 35.53 16.43 31.50
N TYR A 37 34.21 16.26 31.29
CA TYR A 37 33.02 16.78 32.01
C TYR A 37 33.21 17.93 33.05
N PHE A 38 32.41 19.02 33.07
CA PHE A 38 31.02 19.04 33.59
C PHE A 38 30.26 20.36 33.27
N CYS A 39 29.05 20.24 32.71
CA CYS A 39 27.75 20.85 33.08
C CYS A 39 27.54 22.35 33.44
N ARG A 40 26.34 22.81 33.03
CA ARG A 40 25.51 23.97 33.48
C ARG A 40 25.70 25.35 32.86
N THR A 41 24.71 25.67 32.02
CA THR A 41 24.09 26.99 31.83
C THR A 41 23.74 27.68 33.15
N SER A 42 23.88 29.00 33.23
CA SER A 42 22.78 30.02 33.17
C SER A 42 23.39 31.42 33.49
N PRO A 43 22.64 32.54 33.56
CA PRO A 43 22.73 33.53 32.49
C PRO A 43 23.13 34.94 32.99
N LEU A 44 23.49 35.85 32.07
CA LEU A 44 23.42 37.29 32.35
C LEU A 44 23.32 38.11 31.07
N SER A 45 22.48 39.14 31.14
CA SER A 45 22.14 40.09 30.10
C SER A 45 23.17 41.22 29.96
N LEU A 46 23.38 41.74 28.74
CA LEU A 46 23.57 43.18 28.53
C LEU A 46 23.20 43.60 27.09
N HIS A 47 22.67 44.81 26.94
CA HIS A 47 22.54 45.51 25.65
C HIS A 47 23.89 46.10 25.21
N LEU A 48 24.13 46.23 23.88
CA LEU A 48 24.30 47.53 23.18
C LEU A 48 24.80 47.38 21.71
N THR A 49 23.91 47.79 20.78
CA THR A 49 24.14 48.64 19.59
C THR A 49 25.41 48.56 18.69
N THR A 50 25.10 48.36 17.40
CA THR A 50 25.54 49.13 16.19
C THR A 50 26.88 48.93 15.46
N GLN A 51 26.71 48.77 14.13
CA GLN A 51 27.56 49.18 12.99
C GLN A 51 28.85 48.42 12.66
N GLY A 52 29.03 48.12 11.35
CA GLY A 52 30.28 47.65 10.75
C GLY A 52 30.08 46.77 9.52
N LEU A 53 29.99 47.37 8.32
CA LEU A 53 30.00 46.62 7.05
C LEU A 53 31.35 45.93 6.81
N GLN A 54 31.34 44.71 6.27
CA GLN A 54 32.07 44.40 5.04
C GLN A 54 31.58 43.13 4.34
N LYS A 55 31.76 43.10 3.00
CA LYS A 55 31.25 42.07 2.09
C LYS A 55 32.04 40.75 2.23
N GLY A 56 31.32 39.63 2.24
CA GLY A 56 31.87 38.30 1.97
C GLY A 56 30.90 37.51 1.09
N PHE A 57 31.36 37.02 -0.07
CA PHE A 57 30.58 36.09 -0.90
C PHE A 57 30.37 34.79 -0.11
N ALA A 58 29.12 34.45 0.19
CA ALA A 58 28.76 33.18 0.79
C ALA A 58 27.79 32.43 -0.14
N ILE A 59 28.29 31.36 -0.78
CA ILE A 59 27.45 30.38 -1.46
C ILE A 59 26.62 29.69 -0.37
N HIS A 60 25.36 30.09 -0.22
CA HIS A 60 24.42 29.43 0.68
C HIS A 60 23.95 28.10 0.07
N VAL A 61 24.77 27.06 0.23
CA VAL A 61 24.28 25.69 0.26
C VAL A 61 23.42 25.55 1.51
N ARG A 62 22.12 25.87 1.41
CA ARG A 62 21.16 25.51 2.45
C ARG A 62 20.98 24.01 2.42
N LEU A 63 21.77 23.32 3.25
CA LEU A 63 21.42 21.98 3.70
C LEU A 63 20.01 22.05 4.30
N VAL A 64 19.09 21.28 3.72
CA VAL A 64 17.76 21.05 4.32
C VAL A 64 18.01 20.49 5.72
N ASP A 65 17.52 21.21 6.74
CA ASP A 65 17.76 20.86 8.14
C ASP A 65 16.90 19.65 8.51
N TYR A 66 17.45 18.45 8.28
CA TYR A 66 16.85 17.16 8.64
C TYR A 66 16.79 16.90 10.16
N THR A 67 16.97 17.94 10.99
CA THR A 67 17.24 17.81 12.43
C THR A 67 16.36 18.66 13.35
N GLN A 68 15.04 18.73 13.11
CA GLN A 68 14.07 19.04 14.17
C GLN A 68 12.79 18.17 14.08
N GLY A 69 12.43 17.53 15.20
CA GLY A 69 11.17 16.78 15.35
C GLY A 69 11.24 15.28 15.05
N TYR A 70 11.90 14.49 15.90
CA TYR A 70 11.78 13.01 15.89
C TYR A 70 10.40 12.55 16.37
N MET A 71 9.37 12.76 15.56
CA MET A 71 8.16 11.96 15.59
C MET A 71 8.53 10.52 15.19
N VAL A 72 8.11 9.53 16.00
CA VAL A 72 8.46 8.13 15.77
C VAL A 72 7.93 7.67 14.41
N ALA A 73 8.78 7.07 13.56
CA ALA A 73 8.43 6.73 12.18
C ALA A 73 7.14 5.90 12.03
N GLY A 74 6.77 5.12 13.06
CA GLY A 74 5.50 4.38 13.11
C GLY A 74 4.24 5.25 13.11
N SER A 75 4.25 6.47 13.67
CA SER A 75 3.08 7.36 13.67
C SER A 75 2.90 8.11 12.35
N ARG A 76 3.99 8.38 11.61
CA ARG A 76 3.93 9.09 10.32
C ARG A 76 3.07 8.35 9.29
N ASP A 77 3.21 7.03 9.23
CA ASP A 77 2.61 6.17 8.18
C ASP A 77 1.40 5.36 8.71
N THR A 78 0.81 5.79 9.83
CA THR A 78 -0.47 5.28 10.34
C THR A 78 -1.64 5.90 9.57
N PHE A 79 -2.73 5.17 9.40
CA PHE A 79 -3.93 5.69 8.73
C PHE A 79 -4.65 6.67 9.68
N VAL A 80 -4.95 7.88 9.20
CA VAL A 80 -5.58 8.92 10.03
C VAL A 80 -7.10 8.79 9.93
N HIS A 81 -7.76 8.51 11.05
CA HIS A 81 -9.22 8.45 11.15
C HIS A 81 -9.81 9.81 11.58
N ASP A 82 -9.75 10.77 10.67
CA ASP A 82 -10.18 12.16 10.87
C ASP A 82 -10.93 12.67 9.62
N VAL A 83 -11.56 13.84 9.74
CA VAL A 83 -12.24 14.56 8.67
C VAL A 83 -11.39 15.72 8.15
N PHE A 84 -11.59 16.07 6.89
CA PHE A 84 -11.01 17.25 6.27
C PHE A 84 -11.59 18.55 6.87
N PRO A 85 -10.93 19.71 6.68
CA PRO A 85 -11.45 20.98 7.16
C PRO A 85 -12.88 21.28 6.66
N ASN A 86 -13.65 22.05 7.44
CA ASN A 86 -14.95 22.53 6.98
C ASN A 86 -14.77 23.43 5.74
N GLY A 87 -15.55 23.17 4.69
CA GLY A 87 -15.43 23.87 3.41
C GLY A 87 -14.42 23.26 2.43
N PHE A 88 -13.79 22.11 2.76
CA PHE A 88 -12.97 21.36 1.81
C PHE A 88 -13.80 20.91 0.60
N LEU A 89 -13.31 21.17 -0.62
CA LEU A 89 -14.06 20.94 -1.85
C LEU A 89 -13.72 19.59 -2.48
N TRP A 90 -14.69 18.68 -2.43
CA TRP A 90 -14.62 17.38 -3.11
C TRP A 90 -15.15 17.46 -4.53
N GLY A 91 -14.35 16.99 -5.47
CA GLY A 91 -14.67 17.06 -6.88
C GLY A 91 -14.34 15.84 -7.72
N THR A 92 -14.82 15.87 -8.95
CA THR A 92 -14.37 14.97 -10.03
C THR A 92 -14.00 15.77 -11.26
N SER A 93 -13.39 15.11 -12.25
CA SER A 93 -12.90 15.78 -13.45
C SER A 93 -13.13 15.04 -14.76
N THR A 94 -13.15 15.82 -15.84
CA THR A 94 -13.10 15.38 -17.24
C THR A 94 -12.22 16.31 -18.08
N GLY A 95 -11.87 15.87 -19.30
CA GLY A 95 -11.26 16.71 -20.33
C GLY A 95 -12.14 16.69 -21.58
N SER A 96 -12.24 17.84 -22.26
CA SER A 96 -13.05 18.10 -23.46
C SER A 96 -12.86 17.01 -24.51
N PHE A 97 -11.63 16.83 -25.01
CA PHE A 97 -11.33 15.80 -26.01
C PHE A 97 -11.53 14.36 -25.51
N SER A 98 -11.43 14.12 -24.20
CA SER A 98 -11.61 12.80 -23.60
C SER A 98 -13.06 12.34 -23.52
N VAL A 99 -14.03 13.27 -23.43
CA VAL A 99 -15.44 12.93 -23.15
C VAL A 99 -16.49 13.53 -24.09
N GLU A 100 -16.26 14.70 -24.68
CA GLU A 100 -17.33 15.43 -25.40
C GLU A 100 -17.86 14.67 -26.61
N GLY A 101 -16.97 14.19 -27.49
CA GLY A 101 -17.36 13.75 -28.82
C GLY A 101 -17.79 14.94 -29.71
N GLY A 102 -18.66 14.67 -30.68
CA GLY A 102 -19.18 15.68 -31.60
C GLY A 102 -18.06 16.48 -32.30
N TRP A 103 -17.05 15.76 -32.81
CA TRP A 103 -15.78 16.36 -33.21
C TRP A 103 -15.86 17.39 -34.36
N ALA A 104 -16.88 17.28 -35.21
CA ALA A 104 -17.16 18.19 -36.33
C ALA A 104 -18.61 18.72 -36.28
N GLU A 105 -19.30 18.56 -35.16
CA GLU A 105 -20.69 18.99 -34.98
C GLU A 105 -20.77 20.47 -34.64
N ASP A 106 -21.89 21.11 -35.03
CA ASP A 106 -22.18 22.53 -34.77
C ASP A 106 -21.05 23.51 -35.15
N GLY A 107 -20.31 23.15 -36.20
CA GLY A 107 -19.22 23.94 -36.75
C GLY A 107 -17.91 23.88 -35.95
N LYS A 108 -17.75 22.96 -34.98
CA LYS A 108 -16.48 22.74 -34.28
C LYS A 108 -15.34 22.53 -35.29
N GLY A 109 -14.21 23.21 -35.06
CA GLY A 109 -12.99 23.02 -35.84
C GLY A 109 -12.21 21.75 -35.45
N GLU A 110 -11.37 21.29 -36.36
CA GLU A 110 -10.41 20.21 -36.11
C GLU A 110 -9.41 20.64 -35.03
N SER A 111 -9.16 19.78 -34.04
CA SER A 111 -8.09 19.91 -33.06
C SER A 111 -6.91 19.00 -33.40
N ILE A 112 -5.75 19.24 -32.78
CA ILE A 112 -4.58 18.38 -32.95
C ILE A 112 -4.82 16.91 -32.54
N TRP A 113 -5.76 16.63 -31.63
CA TRP A 113 -6.17 15.26 -31.27
C TRP A 113 -7.04 14.62 -32.34
N ASP A 114 -7.93 15.38 -32.98
CA ASP A 114 -8.77 14.89 -34.08
C ASP A 114 -7.87 14.43 -35.24
N ARG A 115 -6.95 15.30 -35.69
CA ARG A 115 -5.98 14.99 -36.76
C ARG A 115 -5.13 13.77 -36.45
N PHE A 116 -4.57 13.69 -35.24
CA PHE A 116 -3.69 12.61 -34.81
C PHE A 116 -4.43 11.26 -34.73
N GLY A 117 -5.69 11.27 -34.29
CA GLY A 117 -6.57 10.10 -34.33
C GLY A 117 -6.86 9.65 -35.76
N HIS A 118 -7.25 10.56 -36.65
CA HIS A 118 -7.58 10.23 -38.06
C HIS A 118 -6.36 9.78 -38.87
N GLN A 119 -5.15 10.14 -38.44
CA GLN A 119 -3.89 9.64 -38.99
C GLN A 119 -3.50 8.24 -38.46
N ASN A 120 -4.32 7.59 -37.62
CA ASN A 120 -4.09 6.27 -37.05
C ASN A 120 -2.85 6.19 -36.13
N HIS A 121 -2.50 7.28 -35.43
CA HIS A 121 -1.38 7.30 -34.48
C HIS A 121 -1.77 6.86 -33.05
N VAL A 122 -3.05 6.54 -32.83
CA VAL A 122 -3.61 6.10 -31.54
C VAL A 122 -3.67 4.57 -31.47
N HIS A 123 -3.57 4.00 -30.27
CA HIS A 123 -3.74 2.58 -30.03
C HIS A 123 -5.00 2.01 -30.70
N MET A 124 -4.85 0.86 -31.39
CA MET A 124 -5.91 0.21 -32.19
C MET A 124 -6.63 1.15 -33.20
N ASN A 125 -5.97 2.22 -33.66
CA ASN A 125 -6.51 3.22 -34.58
C ASN A 125 -7.81 3.88 -34.08
N GLN A 126 -7.99 3.96 -32.76
CA GLN A 126 -9.17 4.54 -32.13
C GLN A 126 -9.21 6.07 -32.28
N THR A 127 -10.41 6.65 -32.30
CA THR A 127 -10.61 8.10 -32.46
C THR A 127 -11.54 8.65 -31.39
N ALA A 128 -11.34 9.91 -31.00
CA ALA A 128 -12.20 10.60 -30.02
C ALA A 128 -13.53 11.13 -30.63
N ASN A 129 -13.88 10.74 -31.87
CA ASN A 129 -14.97 11.32 -32.66
C ASN A 129 -16.32 11.37 -31.92
N VAL A 130 -16.63 10.30 -31.17
CA VAL A 130 -17.81 10.18 -30.31
C VAL A 130 -17.42 10.21 -28.83
N ALA A 131 -16.27 9.62 -28.46
CA ALA A 131 -15.84 9.49 -27.07
C ALA A 131 -16.99 8.99 -26.17
N CYS A 132 -17.33 9.75 -25.14
CA CYS A 132 -18.40 9.45 -24.20
C CYS A 132 -19.72 10.13 -24.59
N ASP A 133 -19.76 10.90 -25.68
CA ASP A 133 -20.94 11.64 -26.11
C ASP A 133 -21.48 12.63 -25.04
N SER A 134 -20.59 13.20 -24.22
CA SER A 134 -20.96 14.20 -23.20
C SER A 134 -21.50 15.50 -23.81
N TYR A 135 -21.19 15.78 -25.09
CA TYR A 135 -21.74 16.91 -25.84
C TYR A 135 -23.28 16.87 -25.88
N HIS A 136 -23.86 15.68 -26.09
CA HIS A 136 -25.31 15.46 -26.07
C HIS A 136 -25.86 15.09 -24.68
N LYS A 137 -25.02 14.57 -23.78
CA LYS A 137 -25.44 13.95 -22.52
C LYS A 137 -25.13 14.77 -21.26
N THR A 138 -25.06 16.10 -21.39
CA THR A 138 -24.83 17.06 -20.27
C THR A 138 -25.67 16.76 -19.03
N ASP A 139 -26.97 16.54 -19.21
CA ASP A 139 -27.92 16.35 -18.11
C ASP A 139 -27.72 15.01 -17.38
N TYR A 140 -27.20 14.00 -18.11
CA TYR A 140 -26.83 12.69 -17.56
C TYR A 140 -25.55 12.80 -16.74
N ASP A 141 -24.50 13.46 -17.25
CA ASP A 141 -23.25 13.62 -16.52
C ASP A 141 -23.45 14.50 -15.25
N VAL A 142 -24.32 15.52 -15.30
CA VAL A 142 -24.74 16.30 -14.12
C VAL A 142 -25.61 15.48 -13.14
N TYR A 143 -26.40 14.51 -13.63
CA TYR A 143 -27.08 13.55 -12.75
C TYR A 143 -26.09 12.67 -11.97
N LEU A 144 -25.02 12.20 -12.60
CA LEU A 144 -23.97 11.41 -11.92
C LEU A 144 -23.22 12.22 -10.87
N LEU A 145 -22.91 13.49 -11.15
CA LEU A 145 -22.27 14.40 -10.20
C LEU A 145 -23.12 14.64 -8.95
N ARG A 146 -24.44 14.76 -9.10
CA ARG A 146 -25.40 14.80 -7.98
C ARG A 146 -25.42 13.49 -7.19
N GLY A 147 -25.39 12.34 -7.88
CA GLY A 147 -25.30 11.01 -7.25
C GLY A 147 -24.05 10.84 -6.39
N LEU A 148 -22.89 11.37 -6.83
CA LEU A 148 -21.64 11.41 -6.08
C LEU A 148 -21.59 12.49 -4.98
N GLN A 149 -22.64 13.30 -4.83
CA GLN A 149 -22.69 14.45 -3.91
C GLN A 149 -21.58 15.50 -4.14
N SER A 150 -21.00 15.53 -5.35
CA SER A 150 -19.83 16.35 -5.67
C SER A 150 -20.13 17.84 -5.54
N LYS A 151 -19.20 18.60 -4.94
CA LYS A 151 -19.33 20.07 -4.75
C LYS A 151 -18.57 20.89 -5.78
N LEU A 152 -17.68 20.25 -6.52
CA LEU A 152 -16.78 20.89 -7.47
C LEU A 152 -16.64 20.01 -8.71
N TYR A 153 -16.89 20.54 -9.90
CA TYR A 153 -16.67 19.79 -11.15
C TYR A 153 -15.64 20.49 -12.03
N LYS A 154 -14.52 19.80 -12.29
CA LYS A 154 -13.44 20.32 -13.15
C LYS A 154 -13.57 19.79 -14.57
N PHE A 155 -13.92 20.65 -15.51
CA PHE A 155 -13.97 20.33 -16.94
C PHE A 155 -13.12 21.33 -17.75
N SER A 156 -12.87 21.05 -19.02
CA SER A 156 -12.23 21.98 -19.95
C SER A 156 -13.17 22.46 -21.04
N ILE A 157 -12.92 23.68 -21.52
CA ILE A 157 -13.56 24.22 -22.72
C ILE A 157 -12.72 23.82 -23.93
N SER A 158 -13.34 23.25 -24.95
CA SER A 158 -12.67 22.96 -26.21
C SER A 158 -12.48 24.24 -27.01
N TRP A 159 -11.23 24.69 -27.13
CA TRP A 159 -10.89 25.90 -27.88
C TRP A 159 -11.40 25.80 -29.32
N ALA A 160 -11.22 24.66 -30.00
CA ALA A 160 -11.70 24.44 -31.36
C ALA A 160 -13.23 24.42 -31.49
N ARG A 161 -13.98 24.24 -30.38
CA ARG A 161 -15.45 24.34 -30.36
C ARG A 161 -15.94 25.79 -30.15
N ILE A 162 -15.16 26.64 -29.48
CA ILE A 162 -15.46 28.08 -29.32
C ILE A 162 -15.00 28.86 -30.56
N PHE A 163 -13.77 28.61 -31.01
CA PHE A 163 -13.12 29.22 -32.17
C PHE A 163 -12.57 28.10 -33.07
N PRO A 164 -13.33 27.65 -34.09
CA PRO A 164 -12.93 26.65 -35.08
C PRO A 164 -11.59 26.90 -35.78
N THR A 165 -11.22 28.16 -36.05
CA THR A 165 -9.87 28.51 -36.57
C THR A 165 -8.89 28.94 -35.49
N GLY A 166 -9.29 28.86 -34.22
CA GLY A 166 -8.56 29.29 -33.03
C GLY A 166 -8.62 30.79 -32.73
N ILE A 167 -9.00 31.61 -33.70
CA ILE A 167 -9.17 33.07 -33.54
C ILE A 167 -10.64 33.49 -33.46
N ARG A 168 -10.89 34.64 -32.82
CA ARG A 168 -12.21 35.14 -32.43
C ARG A 168 -13.21 35.28 -33.59
N ASP A 169 -12.72 35.57 -34.79
CA ASP A 169 -13.55 35.75 -35.99
C ASP A 169 -14.30 34.48 -36.41
N SER A 170 -13.86 33.30 -35.95
CA SER A 170 -14.53 32.02 -36.22
C SER A 170 -15.65 31.65 -35.24
N PHE A 171 -15.93 32.50 -34.25
CA PHE A 171 -16.89 32.31 -33.15
C PHE A 171 -18.10 31.38 -33.44
N SER A 172 -18.19 30.27 -32.69
CA SER A 172 -19.38 29.41 -32.65
C SER A 172 -20.27 29.74 -31.45
N LEU A 173 -21.50 30.19 -31.74
CA LEU A 173 -22.53 30.42 -30.73
C LEU A 173 -23.01 29.10 -30.10
N GLN A 174 -23.04 28.03 -30.90
CA GLN A 174 -23.44 26.70 -30.49
C GLN A 174 -22.46 26.11 -29.46
N GLY A 175 -21.15 26.29 -29.68
CA GLY A 175 -20.12 25.94 -28.70
C GLY A 175 -20.32 26.66 -27.36
N VAL A 176 -20.59 27.97 -27.39
CA VAL A 176 -20.91 28.75 -26.18
C VAL A 176 -22.21 28.29 -25.51
N ASN A 177 -23.24 27.96 -26.28
CA ASN A 177 -24.52 27.48 -25.74
C ASN A 177 -24.37 26.15 -24.98
N TYR A 178 -23.54 25.24 -25.48
CA TYR A 178 -23.22 23.99 -24.78
C TYR A 178 -22.58 24.24 -23.41
N TYR A 179 -21.51 25.04 -23.32
CA TYR A 179 -20.88 25.33 -22.03
C TYR A 179 -21.77 26.16 -21.11
N ASN A 180 -22.59 27.07 -21.65
CA ASN A 180 -23.62 27.75 -20.85
C ASN A 180 -24.64 26.78 -20.26
N LYS A 181 -25.12 25.79 -21.04
CA LYS A 181 -26.02 24.74 -20.53
C LYS A 181 -25.35 23.95 -19.40
N LEU A 182 -24.11 23.51 -19.59
CA LEU A 182 -23.36 22.78 -18.57
C LEU A 182 -23.17 23.61 -17.28
N ILE A 183 -22.66 24.84 -17.40
CA ILE A 183 -22.41 25.74 -16.26
C ILE A 183 -23.70 26.02 -15.48
N ASN A 184 -24.80 26.31 -16.17
CA ASN A 184 -26.09 26.55 -15.52
C ASN A 184 -26.59 25.27 -14.80
N SER A 185 -26.52 24.11 -15.46
CA SER A 185 -26.97 22.84 -14.88
C SER A 185 -26.16 22.41 -13.64
N LEU A 186 -24.87 22.75 -13.60
CA LEU A 186 -24.02 22.55 -12.42
C LEU A 186 -24.44 23.47 -11.26
N LEU A 187 -24.64 24.75 -11.53
CA LEU A 187 -25.05 25.73 -10.52
C LEU A 187 -26.47 25.46 -9.97
N ASP A 188 -27.42 25.10 -10.84
CA ASP A 188 -28.76 24.64 -10.45
C ASP A 188 -28.70 23.37 -9.58
N SER A 189 -27.63 22.59 -9.70
CA SER A 189 -27.34 21.40 -8.88
C SER A 189 -26.49 21.70 -7.62
N ASN A 190 -26.16 22.98 -7.35
CA ASN A 190 -25.25 23.42 -6.29
C ASN A 190 -23.82 22.82 -6.40
N ILE A 191 -23.28 22.77 -7.62
CA ILE A 191 -21.94 22.27 -7.94
C ILE A 191 -21.12 23.42 -8.54
N GLU A 192 -20.00 23.76 -7.92
CA GLU A 192 -19.13 24.84 -8.39
C GLU A 192 -18.37 24.40 -9.67
N PRO A 193 -18.39 25.19 -10.75
CA PRO A 193 -17.62 24.90 -11.96
C PRO A 193 -16.16 25.35 -11.82
N MET A 194 -15.21 24.42 -12.01
CA MET A 194 -13.79 24.72 -12.16
C MET A 194 -13.37 24.55 -13.62
N VAL A 195 -13.18 25.66 -14.33
CA VAL A 195 -13.02 25.65 -15.79
C VAL A 195 -11.55 25.70 -16.19
N THR A 196 -11.16 24.74 -17.02
CA THR A 196 -9.83 24.70 -17.65
C THR A 196 -9.92 25.27 -19.08
N LEU A 197 -9.14 26.31 -19.38
CA LEU A 197 -9.15 26.96 -20.70
C LEU A 197 -8.45 26.11 -21.77
N PHE A 198 -7.34 25.45 -21.43
CA PHE A 198 -6.58 24.60 -22.35
C PHE A 198 -6.27 23.22 -21.75
N HIS A 199 -6.71 22.17 -22.42
CA HIS A 199 -6.50 20.77 -22.02
C HIS A 199 -6.03 19.93 -23.21
N TRP A 200 -4.89 20.35 -23.78
CA TRP A 200 -4.16 19.66 -24.85
C TRP A 200 -4.85 19.68 -26.23
N ASP A 201 -5.98 20.36 -26.37
CA ASP A 201 -6.87 20.35 -27.54
C ASP A 201 -6.73 21.62 -28.40
N LEU A 202 -5.50 21.92 -28.82
CA LEU A 202 -5.20 23.05 -29.70
C LEU A 202 -5.96 22.95 -31.03
N PRO A 203 -6.60 24.03 -31.52
CA PRO A 203 -7.15 24.10 -32.87
C PRO A 203 -6.04 23.83 -33.90
N GLN A 204 -6.30 22.91 -34.83
CA GLN A 204 -5.33 22.47 -35.83
C GLN A 204 -4.87 23.63 -36.73
N ALA A 205 -5.77 24.58 -37.02
CA ALA A 205 -5.44 25.80 -37.77
C ALA A 205 -4.33 26.64 -37.10
N LEU A 206 -4.23 26.64 -35.76
CA LEU A 206 -3.13 27.30 -35.05
C LEU A 206 -1.85 26.46 -35.07
N GLN A 207 -1.96 25.14 -35.04
CA GLN A 207 -0.81 24.24 -35.18
C GLN A 207 -0.19 24.28 -36.58
N ASP A 208 -1.01 24.45 -37.63
CA ASP A 208 -0.55 24.63 -39.01
C ASP A 208 0.21 25.97 -39.18
N LEU A 209 0.05 26.93 -38.25
CA LEU A 209 0.84 28.16 -38.12
C LEU A 209 2.04 28.03 -37.15
N GLY A 210 2.36 26.82 -36.67
CA GLY A 210 3.47 26.53 -35.76
C GLY A 210 3.08 26.27 -34.29
N GLY A 211 1.82 26.48 -33.92
CA GLY A 211 1.30 26.19 -32.57
C GLY A 211 2.12 26.87 -31.47
N TRP A 212 2.50 26.11 -30.44
CA TRP A 212 3.24 26.65 -29.29
C TRP A 212 4.70 27.04 -29.57
N GLN A 213 5.26 26.69 -30.74
CA GLN A 213 6.57 27.16 -31.18
C GLN A 213 6.51 28.58 -31.79
N ASN A 214 5.32 29.07 -32.17
CA ASN A 214 5.12 30.41 -32.72
C ASN A 214 4.69 31.38 -31.60
N GLU A 215 5.49 32.43 -31.35
CA GLU A 215 5.25 33.37 -30.24
C GLU A 215 3.88 34.10 -30.31
N SER A 216 3.31 34.28 -31.51
CA SER A 216 1.98 34.90 -31.67
C SER A 216 0.84 34.14 -30.97
N ILE A 217 1.06 32.85 -30.66
CA ILE A 217 0.10 32.03 -29.90
C ILE A 217 -0.20 32.59 -28.50
N ILE A 218 0.73 33.35 -27.91
CA ILE A 218 0.60 33.96 -26.58
C ILE A 218 -0.56 34.95 -26.57
N ASP A 219 -0.65 35.77 -27.61
CA ASP A 219 -1.68 36.80 -27.76
C ASP A 219 -3.01 36.19 -28.21
N ILE A 220 -2.95 35.19 -29.09
CA ILE A 220 -4.12 34.42 -29.53
C ILE A 220 -4.77 33.68 -28.34
N PHE A 221 -3.98 33.06 -27.47
CA PHE A 221 -4.47 32.43 -26.23
C PHE A 221 -5.01 33.45 -25.23
N ALA A 222 -4.33 34.58 -25.04
CA ALA A 222 -4.81 35.65 -24.15
C ALA A 222 -6.16 36.22 -24.61
N ASN A 223 -6.38 36.38 -25.92
CA ASN A 223 -7.66 36.81 -26.49
C ASN A 223 -8.77 35.76 -26.35
N TYR A 224 -8.43 34.46 -26.36
CA TYR A 224 -9.36 33.37 -26.06
C TYR A 224 -9.72 33.32 -24.57
N ALA A 225 -8.74 33.50 -23.67
CA ALA A 225 -8.97 33.64 -22.24
C ALA A 225 -9.88 34.83 -21.92
N ASP A 226 -9.59 36.01 -22.50
CA ASP A 226 -10.42 37.23 -22.41
C ASP A 226 -11.89 36.96 -22.77
N PHE A 227 -12.11 36.26 -23.88
CA PHE A 227 -13.45 35.87 -24.32
C PHE A 227 -14.15 34.93 -23.32
N CYS A 228 -13.46 33.91 -22.82
CA CYS A 228 -14.02 32.96 -21.85
C CYS A 228 -14.34 33.64 -20.51
N PHE A 229 -13.48 34.52 -20.01
CA PHE A 229 -13.73 35.30 -18.79
C PHE A 229 -14.92 36.24 -18.95
N ALA A 230 -15.05 36.92 -20.09
CA ALA A 230 -16.20 37.77 -20.40
C ALA A 230 -17.52 36.98 -20.51
N THR A 231 -17.47 35.76 -21.07
CA THR A 231 -18.68 34.97 -21.42
C THR A 231 -19.19 34.11 -20.28
N PHE A 232 -18.30 33.62 -19.40
CA PHE A 232 -18.66 32.64 -18.36
C PHE A 232 -18.25 33.05 -16.94
N GLY A 233 -17.39 34.07 -16.78
CA GLY A 233 -16.85 34.48 -15.46
C GLY A 233 -17.84 35.18 -14.55
N ASP A 234 -19.02 35.54 -15.06
CA ASP A 234 -20.18 35.92 -14.26
C ASP A 234 -20.56 34.80 -13.28
N ARG A 235 -20.48 33.55 -13.74
CA ARG A 235 -20.82 32.31 -13.01
C ARG A 235 -19.60 31.54 -12.52
N VAL A 236 -18.54 31.43 -13.32
CA VAL A 236 -17.34 30.64 -12.99
C VAL A 236 -16.39 31.40 -12.08
N LYS A 237 -16.05 30.83 -10.91
CA LYS A 237 -15.13 31.44 -9.93
C LYS A 237 -13.78 30.74 -9.79
N LEU A 238 -13.57 29.59 -10.42
CA LEU A 238 -12.31 28.88 -10.40
C LEU A 238 -11.83 28.57 -11.81
N TRP A 239 -10.71 29.19 -12.20
CA TRP A 239 -10.14 29.13 -13.54
C TRP A 239 -8.77 28.47 -13.53
N ILE A 240 -8.53 27.59 -14.51
CA ILE A 240 -7.23 27.00 -14.81
C ILE A 240 -6.86 27.43 -16.24
N THR A 241 -5.69 28.03 -16.44
CA THR A 241 -5.20 28.37 -17.79
C THR A 241 -4.80 27.12 -18.56
N PHE A 242 -3.88 26.33 -18.00
CA PHE A 242 -3.32 25.12 -18.60
C PHE A 242 -3.41 23.92 -17.66
N HIS A 243 -3.77 22.76 -18.21
CA HIS A 243 -3.60 21.47 -17.55
C HIS A 243 -2.32 20.77 -18.04
N GLU A 244 -1.42 20.46 -17.11
CA GLU A 244 -0.21 19.65 -17.33
C GLU A 244 0.70 20.17 -18.47
N PRO A 245 1.21 21.43 -18.38
CA PRO A 245 2.03 22.05 -19.44
C PRO A 245 3.35 21.32 -19.72
N TRP A 246 3.82 20.51 -18.76
CA TRP A 246 4.93 19.59 -18.97
C TRP A 246 4.57 18.50 -19.99
N VAL A 247 3.36 17.94 -19.97
CA VAL A 247 2.94 16.92 -20.95
C VAL A 247 2.86 17.53 -22.35
N ILE A 248 2.30 18.73 -22.48
CA ILE A 248 2.26 19.46 -23.76
C ILE A 248 3.68 19.65 -24.30
N SER A 249 4.60 20.15 -23.47
CA SER A 249 5.97 20.48 -23.88
C SER A 249 6.85 19.25 -24.12
N TYR A 250 6.78 18.24 -23.25
CA TYR A 250 7.62 17.04 -23.27
C TYR A 250 7.06 15.96 -24.20
N ALA A 251 5.78 15.60 -24.08
CA ALA A 251 5.19 14.54 -24.90
C ALA A 251 4.77 15.04 -26.30
N GLY A 252 4.27 16.28 -26.41
CA GLY A 252 3.80 16.86 -27.67
C GLY A 252 4.91 17.33 -28.61
N TYR A 253 5.94 17.97 -28.06
CA TYR A 253 7.06 18.55 -28.82
C TYR A 253 8.45 17.98 -28.45
N GLY A 254 8.64 17.39 -27.27
CA GLY A 254 9.94 16.83 -26.86
C GLY A 254 10.19 15.41 -27.38
N THR A 255 9.21 14.52 -27.26
CA THR A 255 9.31 13.10 -27.65
C THR A 255 8.43 12.71 -28.83
N GLY A 256 7.50 13.57 -29.25
CA GLY A 256 6.54 13.31 -30.32
C GLY A 256 5.53 12.20 -30.03
N GLN A 257 5.35 11.80 -28.77
CA GLN A 257 4.43 10.73 -28.38
C GLN A 257 2.96 11.19 -28.28
N HIS A 258 2.74 12.49 -28.07
CA HIS A 258 1.42 13.13 -28.08
C HIS A 258 1.34 14.09 -29.28
N PRO A 259 0.13 14.53 -29.70
CA PRO A 259 -0.01 15.61 -30.67
C PRO A 259 0.74 16.88 -30.21
N PRO A 260 1.38 17.64 -31.13
CA PRO A 260 1.35 17.47 -32.59
C PRO A 260 2.31 16.40 -33.16
N GLY A 261 2.99 15.60 -32.33
CA GLY A 261 3.90 14.55 -32.80
C GLY A 261 5.31 15.06 -33.15
N ILE A 262 5.71 16.20 -32.58
CA ILE A 262 6.98 16.86 -32.86
C ILE A 262 8.04 16.37 -31.85
N ALA A 263 9.28 16.20 -32.31
CA ALA A 263 10.43 15.79 -31.48
C ALA A 263 11.54 16.87 -31.47
N ASP A 264 11.11 18.13 -31.48
CA ASP A 264 11.89 19.34 -31.23
C ASP A 264 11.12 20.23 -30.24
N PRO A 265 11.51 20.29 -28.95
CA PRO A 265 10.77 21.03 -27.93
C PRO A 265 10.81 22.54 -28.14
N GLY A 266 11.77 23.07 -28.91
CA GLY A 266 11.90 24.49 -29.24
C GLY A 266 11.73 25.41 -28.02
N VAL A 267 10.83 26.38 -28.15
CA VAL A 267 10.51 27.39 -27.13
C VAL A 267 9.20 27.13 -26.38
N VAL A 268 8.57 25.97 -26.58
CA VAL A 268 7.15 25.69 -26.23
C VAL A 268 6.81 25.98 -24.76
N ALA A 269 7.61 25.49 -23.81
CA ALA A 269 7.38 25.72 -22.39
C ALA A 269 7.43 27.22 -22.02
N HIS A 270 8.32 27.98 -22.67
CA HIS A 270 8.47 29.41 -22.48
C HIS A 270 7.26 30.17 -23.02
N SER A 271 6.77 29.81 -24.22
CA SER A 271 5.51 30.33 -24.78
C SER A 271 4.32 30.08 -23.85
N ILE A 272 4.20 28.86 -23.31
CA ILE A 272 3.10 28.49 -22.41
C ILE A 272 3.15 29.28 -21.09
N ILE A 273 4.34 29.47 -20.50
CA ILE A 273 4.50 30.27 -19.27
C ILE A 273 4.12 31.74 -19.53
N LYS A 274 4.57 32.33 -20.65
CA LYS A 274 4.19 33.70 -21.05
C LYS A 274 2.68 33.82 -21.35
N ALA A 275 2.08 32.83 -22.00
CA ALA A 275 0.64 32.77 -22.28
C ALA A 275 -0.21 32.64 -21.00
N HIS A 276 0.24 31.83 -20.04
CA HIS A 276 -0.39 31.73 -18.72
C HIS A 276 -0.35 33.06 -17.98
N ALA A 277 0.83 33.68 -17.88
CA ALA A 277 1.01 34.96 -17.21
C ALA A 277 0.13 36.05 -17.84
N LYS A 278 0.12 36.15 -19.18
CA LYS A 278 -0.72 37.12 -19.90
C LYS A 278 -2.22 36.89 -19.67
N ALA A 279 -2.68 35.63 -19.64
CA ALA A 279 -4.06 35.31 -19.31
C ALA A 279 -4.42 35.62 -17.84
N TRP A 280 -3.50 35.45 -16.89
CA TRP A 280 -3.71 35.85 -15.49
C TRP A 280 -3.86 37.38 -15.36
N HIS A 281 -2.97 38.16 -16.00
CA HIS A 281 -3.06 39.63 -15.98
C HIS A 281 -4.35 40.14 -16.64
N VAL A 282 -4.77 39.55 -17.77
CA VAL A 282 -6.07 39.85 -18.39
C VAL A 282 -7.23 39.65 -17.41
N TYR A 283 -7.18 38.61 -16.57
CA TYR A 283 -8.18 38.38 -15.53
C TYR A 283 -8.08 39.38 -14.37
N ASP A 284 -6.87 39.63 -13.87
CA ASP A 284 -6.58 40.53 -12.75
C ASP A 284 -7.04 41.97 -13.07
N ASP A 285 -6.59 42.51 -14.20
CA ASP A 285 -6.82 43.88 -14.64
C ASP A 285 -8.31 44.16 -14.96
N LYS A 286 -8.96 43.24 -15.69
CA LYS A 286 -10.29 43.49 -16.27
C LYS A 286 -11.45 42.93 -15.45
N TYR A 287 -11.29 41.74 -14.87
CA TYR A 287 -12.41 40.91 -14.42
C TYR A 287 -12.45 40.69 -12.91
N ARG A 288 -11.30 40.55 -12.24
CA ARG A 288 -11.24 40.13 -10.83
C ARG A 288 -12.03 41.01 -9.87
N SER A 289 -11.98 42.33 -10.06
CA SER A 289 -12.68 43.30 -9.21
C SER A 289 -14.21 43.11 -9.20
N GLN A 290 -14.78 42.65 -10.33
CA GLN A 290 -16.21 42.41 -10.50
C GLN A 290 -16.59 40.95 -10.24
N GLN A 291 -15.86 40.01 -10.86
CA GLN A 291 -16.19 38.59 -10.87
C GLN A 291 -15.73 37.83 -9.62
N ARG A 292 -14.68 38.32 -8.93
CA ARG A 292 -14.11 37.81 -7.66
C ARG A 292 -13.65 36.35 -7.64
N GLY A 293 -13.55 35.70 -8.79
CA GLY A 293 -12.94 34.36 -8.92
C GLY A 293 -11.41 34.36 -8.82
N LYS A 294 -10.85 33.16 -8.88
CA LYS A 294 -9.42 32.85 -8.84
C LYS A 294 -8.93 32.21 -10.15
N VAL A 295 -7.69 32.47 -10.53
CA VAL A 295 -6.97 31.89 -11.67
C VAL A 295 -5.71 31.19 -11.17
N GLY A 296 -5.47 29.98 -11.67
CA GLY A 296 -4.25 29.23 -11.43
C GLY A 296 -3.84 28.39 -12.63
N ILE A 297 -2.87 27.52 -12.42
CA ILE A 297 -2.37 26.55 -13.39
C ILE A 297 -2.30 25.17 -12.72
N VAL A 298 -2.53 24.09 -13.48
CA VAL A 298 -2.40 22.73 -12.96
C VAL A 298 -1.13 22.09 -13.50
N LEU A 299 -0.19 21.80 -12.60
CA LEU A 299 1.11 21.20 -12.90
C LEU A 299 1.10 19.71 -12.51
N ASN A 300 1.57 18.85 -13.39
CA ASN A 300 1.79 17.44 -13.11
C ASN A 300 3.16 17.20 -12.46
N SER A 301 3.22 16.32 -11.48
CA SER A 301 4.48 15.82 -10.95
C SER A 301 4.34 14.42 -10.38
N ASP A 302 5.30 13.55 -10.71
CA ASP A 302 5.58 12.38 -9.88
C ASP A 302 6.26 12.82 -8.59
N TRP A 303 6.47 11.87 -7.67
CA TRP A 303 7.45 12.02 -6.59
C TRP A 303 8.71 11.18 -6.88
N ALA A 304 9.89 11.72 -6.60
CA ALA A 304 11.17 11.03 -6.79
C ALA A 304 11.92 10.87 -5.45
N GLU A 305 12.29 9.63 -5.12
CA GLU A 305 13.22 9.34 -4.03
C GLU A 305 14.64 9.09 -4.57
N PRO A 306 15.69 9.44 -3.79
CA PRO A 306 17.04 8.94 -4.05
C PRO A 306 17.08 7.42 -3.90
N LYS A 307 17.70 6.73 -4.87
CA LYS A 307 17.92 5.27 -4.79
C LYS A 307 18.69 4.87 -3.52
N THR A 308 19.66 5.69 -3.12
CA THR A 308 20.42 5.55 -1.88
C THR A 308 20.32 6.87 -1.11
N PRO A 309 19.50 6.98 -0.04
CA PRO A 309 19.30 8.25 0.67
C PRO A 309 20.56 8.87 1.29
N THR A 310 21.61 8.07 1.51
CA THR A 310 22.92 8.53 1.99
C THR A 310 23.89 8.92 0.88
N SER A 311 23.57 8.65 -0.40
CA SER A 311 24.37 9.07 -1.54
C SER A 311 23.99 10.50 -1.93
N SER A 312 24.94 11.44 -1.79
CA SER A 312 24.73 12.82 -2.21
C SER A 312 24.48 12.95 -3.72
N GLU A 313 24.91 11.97 -4.53
CA GLU A 313 24.65 11.95 -5.97
C GLU A 313 23.20 11.55 -6.29
N ASP A 314 22.66 10.53 -5.60
CA ASP A 314 21.27 10.09 -5.76
C ASP A 314 20.30 11.15 -5.23
N VAL A 315 20.61 11.82 -4.12
CA VAL A 315 19.81 12.94 -3.58
C VAL A 315 19.76 14.08 -4.59
N LYS A 316 20.91 14.52 -5.12
CA LYS A 316 20.96 15.53 -6.19
C LYS A 316 20.24 15.07 -7.46
N ALA A 317 20.18 13.76 -7.74
CA ALA A 317 19.48 13.23 -8.91
C ALA A 317 17.95 13.27 -8.75
N ALA A 318 17.43 12.94 -7.56
CA ALA A 318 16.02 13.11 -7.23
C ALA A 318 15.61 14.58 -7.27
N GLU A 319 16.41 15.48 -6.70
CA GLU A 319 16.16 16.92 -6.74
C GLU A 319 16.17 17.48 -8.18
N ARG A 320 17.17 17.10 -9.01
CA ARG A 320 17.16 17.43 -10.45
C ARG A 320 15.90 16.95 -11.14
N TYR A 321 15.41 15.74 -10.84
CA TYR A 321 14.18 15.23 -11.44
C TYR A 321 12.97 16.12 -11.09
N MET A 322 12.79 16.44 -9.80
CA MET A 322 11.71 17.32 -9.35
C MET A 322 11.77 18.70 -10.03
N GLN A 323 12.97 19.28 -10.16
CA GLN A 323 13.14 20.59 -10.78
C GLN A 323 12.98 20.57 -12.32
N PHE A 324 13.27 19.46 -12.99
CA PHE A 324 13.02 19.28 -14.44
C PHE A 324 11.57 18.92 -14.79
N MET A 325 10.82 18.33 -13.86
CA MET A 325 9.41 17.99 -14.07
C MET A 325 8.49 19.12 -13.61
N LEU A 326 8.57 19.48 -12.33
CA LEU A 326 7.69 20.47 -11.69
C LEU A 326 8.31 21.87 -11.72
N GLY A 327 9.57 22.00 -11.31
CA GLY A 327 10.26 23.28 -11.18
C GLY A 327 10.37 24.07 -12.48
N TRP A 328 10.41 23.40 -13.64
CA TRP A 328 10.46 24.02 -14.96
C TRP A 328 9.30 25.01 -15.20
N PHE A 329 8.11 24.72 -14.65
CA PHE A 329 6.94 25.60 -14.71
C PHE A 329 6.65 26.29 -13.37
N ALA A 330 6.84 25.60 -12.24
CA ALA A 330 6.52 26.15 -10.92
C ALA A 330 7.47 27.29 -10.51
N HIS A 331 8.77 27.19 -10.79
CA HIS A 331 9.75 28.15 -10.29
C HIS A 331 9.61 29.56 -10.90
N PRO A 332 9.38 29.72 -12.23
CA PRO A 332 9.05 31.03 -12.79
C PRO A 332 7.80 31.66 -12.14
N ILE A 333 6.73 30.88 -11.98
CA ILE A 333 5.43 31.40 -11.51
C ILE A 333 5.48 31.74 -10.02
N PHE A 334 6.02 30.86 -9.17
CA PHE A 334 5.88 30.98 -7.71
C PHE A 334 7.10 31.58 -6.99
N VAL A 335 8.30 31.55 -7.58
CA VAL A 335 9.55 31.95 -6.87
C VAL A 335 10.07 33.31 -7.31
N ASN A 336 10.54 33.43 -8.56
CA ASN A 336 11.32 34.61 -8.98
C ASN A 336 11.12 35.06 -10.44
N GLY A 337 10.20 34.48 -11.20
CA GLY A 337 10.00 34.80 -12.61
C GLY A 337 10.94 34.08 -13.58
N ASP A 338 11.92 33.33 -13.09
CA ASP A 338 12.96 32.68 -13.89
C ASP A 338 13.02 31.16 -13.67
N TYR A 339 13.63 30.44 -14.61
CA TYR A 339 13.84 28.99 -14.52
C TYR A 339 14.77 28.60 -13.37
N PRO A 340 14.66 27.38 -12.82
CA PRO A 340 15.54 26.90 -11.75
C PRO A 340 17.01 26.96 -12.16
N ASP A 341 17.88 27.45 -11.26
CA ASP A 341 19.33 27.55 -11.54
C ASP A 341 19.97 26.19 -11.84
N ILE A 342 19.45 25.12 -11.24
CA ILE A 342 19.90 23.74 -11.48
C ILE A 342 19.55 23.27 -12.91
N LEU A 343 18.43 23.73 -13.47
CA LEU A 343 18.01 23.41 -14.84
C LEU A 343 18.87 24.18 -15.86
N LYS A 344 19.04 25.50 -15.65
CA LYS A 344 19.92 26.35 -16.46
C LYS A 344 21.36 25.80 -16.50
N SER A 345 21.94 25.51 -15.33
CA SER A 345 23.31 24.99 -15.19
C SER A 345 23.48 23.61 -15.85
N GLN A 346 22.51 22.70 -15.69
CA GLN A 346 22.57 21.35 -16.24
C GLN A 346 22.50 21.34 -17.78
N ILE A 347 21.67 22.22 -18.37
CA ILE A 347 21.57 22.39 -19.83
C ILE A 347 22.84 23.05 -20.37
N GLN A 348 23.36 24.10 -19.72
CA GLN A 348 24.63 24.73 -20.11
C GLN A 348 25.79 23.73 -20.11
N GLN A 349 25.91 22.90 -19.07
CA GLN A 349 26.91 21.84 -18.99
C GLN A 349 26.76 20.80 -20.11
N LYS A 350 25.52 20.47 -20.51
CA LYS A 350 25.27 19.52 -21.60
C LYS A 350 25.59 20.10 -22.98
N ASN A 351 25.27 21.37 -23.22
CA ASN A 351 25.65 22.06 -24.45
C ASN A 351 27.17 22.18 -24.62
N GLN A 352 27.91 22.34 -23.52
CA GLN A 352 29.39 22.27 -23.53
C GLN A 352 29.94 20.87 -23.85
N GLN A 353 29.20 19.81 -23.52
CA GLN A 353 29.60 18.41 -23.80
C GLN A 353 29.19 17.94 -25.21
N CYS A 354 28.14 18.51 -25.79
CA CYS A 354 27.51 18.05 -27.03
C CYS A 354 27.33 19.20 -28.04
N VAL A 355 28.43 19.56 -28.72
CA VAL A 355 28.49 20.72 -29.65
C VAL A 355 27.56 20.57 -30.86
N SER A 356 27.23 19.35 -31.29
CA SER A 356 26.42 19.07 -32.48
C SER A 356 24.90 19.19 -32.29
N ALA A 357 24.42 19.41 -31.06
CA ALA A 357 22.99 19.52 -30.74
C ALA A 357 22.78 20.39 -29.49
N ALA A 358 23.07 21.69 -29.62
CA ALA A 358 22.86 22.64 -28.52
C ALA A 358 21.37 22.81 -28.22
N ILE A 359 20.96 22.44 -27.00
CA ILE A 359 19.59 22.58 -26.51
C ILE A 359 19.36 24.06 -26.19
N LEU A 360 18.42 24.70 -26.88
CA LEU A 360 18.03 26.08 -26.60
C LEU A 360 17.10 26.12 -25.39
N LEU A 361 17.55 26.73 -24.30
CA LEU A 361 16.69 27.19 -23.22
C LEU A 361 16.57 28.72 -23.32
N PRO A 362 15.39 29.28 -23.62
CA PRO A 362 15.17 30.73 -23.62
C PRO A 362 15.45 31.35 -22.24
N SER A 363 15.83 32.63 -22.23
CA SER A 363 16.00 33.42 -21.01
C SER A 363 14.89 34.46 -20.91
N PHE A 364 14.22 34.54 -19.75
CA PHE A 364 13.30 35.65 -19.46
C PHE A 364 14.07 36.97 -19.29
N SER A 365 13.58 38.06 -19.86
CA SER A 365 14.02 39.43 -19.52
C SER A 365 13.59 39.79 -18.09
N GLU A 366 14.12 40.86 -17.50
CA GLU A 366 13.70 41.29 -16.15
C GLU A 366 12.23 41.74 -16.12
N GLU A 367 11.74 42.32 -17.21
CA GLU A 367 10.34 42.66 -17.42
C GLU A 367 9.47 41.40 -17.47
N GLU A 368 9.89 40.38 -18.23
CA GLU A 368 9.17 39.11 -18.31
C GLU A 368 9.17 38.35 -16.98
N LYS A 369 10.29 38.35 -16.23
CA LYS A 369 10.34 37.79 -14.87
C LYS A 369 9.32 38.47 -13.95
N SER A 370 9.25 39.79 -14.01
CA SER A 370 8.28 40.58 -13.25
C SER A 370 6.83 40.29 -13.66
N LEU A 371 6.57 40.04 -14.94
CA LEU A 371 5.25 39.68 -15.46
C LEU A 371 4.84 38.24 -15.14
N VAL A 372 5.77 37.28 -15.09
CA VAL A 372 5.47 35.86 -14.81
C VAL A 372 5.32 35.58 -13.31
N LYS A 373 6.12 36.23 -12.47
CA LYS A 373 6.13 35.99 -11.03
C LYS A 373 4.79 36.38 -10.37
N GLY A 374 4.22 35.46 -9.60
CA GLY A 374 3.00 35.68 -8.81
C GLY A 374 1.69 35.45 -9.57
N THR A 375 1.74 34.95 -10.81
CA THR A 375 0.56 34.81 -11.70
C THR A 375 -0.34 33.59 -11.40
N ALA A 376 -0.51 33.23 -10.13
CA ALA A 376 -1.39 32.14 -9.71
C ALA A 376 -1.93 32.33 -8.27
N ASP A 377 -3.25 32.26 -8.13
CA ASP A 377 -3.95 32.44 -6.84
C ASP A 377 -4.10 31.14 -6.04
N PHE A 378 -3.77 30.01 -6.67
CA PHE A 378 -3.71 28.67 -6.09
C PHE A 378 -2.71 27.82 -6.89
N PHE A 379 -2.10 26.83 -6.23
CA PHE A 379 -1.24 25.85 -6.88
C PHE A 379 -2.08 24.62 -7.26
N GLY A 380 -2.36 24.42 -8.56
CA GLY A 380 -3.01 23.22 -9.03
C GLY A 380 -2.03 22.06 -9.13
N LEU A 381 -2.26 20.97 -8.39
CA LEU A 381 -1.46 19.75 -8.48
C LEU A 381 -2.25 18.65 -9.22
N SER A 382 -1.61 18.04 -10.21
CA SER A 382 -2.04 16.77 -10.80
C SER A 382 -1.02 15.68 -10.46
N HIS A 383 -1.45 14.57 -9.89
CA HIS A 383 -0.56 13.51 -9.41
C HIS A 383 -1.22 12.15 -9.57
N TYR A 384 -0.47 11.14 -10.02
CA TYR A 384 -1.00 9.78 -10.23
C TYR A 384 -0.14 8.71 -9.60
N THR A 385 1.19 8.77 -9.74
CA THR A 385 2.10 7.75 -9.20
C THR A 385 3.48 8.34 -8.86
N SER A 386 4.34 7.50 -8.30
CA SER A 386 5.79 7.64 -8.48
C SER A 386 6.26 6.62 -9.53
N ARG A 387 7.55 6.60 -9.87
CA ARG A 387 8.14 5.55 -10.75
C ARG A 387 8.13 4.13 -10.15
N LEU A 388 7.60 3.98 -8.93
CA LEU A 388 7.28 2.70 -8.28
C LEU A 388 5.74 2.54 -8.24
N ILE A 389 5.26 1.31 -8.44
CA ILE A 389 3.83 0.99 -8.51
C ILE A 389 3.15 1.28 -7.15
N MET A 390 2.18 2.21 -7.15
CA MET A 390 1.39 2.67 -6.00
C MET A 390 2.22 3.10 -4.77
N VAL A 391 2.48 4.41 -4.66
CA VAL A 391 3.26 4.99 -3.56
C VAL A 391 2.50 6.17 -2.93
N PRO A 392 1.53 5.90 -2.03
CA PRO A 392 0.66 6.93 -1.46
C PRO A 392 1.42 8.03 -0.72
N TRP A 393 2.42 7.66 0.09
CA TRP A 393 3.24 8.61 0.85
C TRP A 393 4.04 9.57 -0.06
N GLY A 394 4.17 9.24 -1.36
CA GLY A 394 4.74 10.13 -2.37
C GLY A 394 3.89 11.40 -2.55
N LEU A 395 2.55 11.29 -2.54
CA LEU A 395 1.65 12.44 -2.61
C LEU A 395 1.86 13.36 -1.40
N ARG A 396 1.92 12.81 -0.17
CA ARG A 396 2.17 13.60 1.04
C ARG A 396 3.51 14.33 1.00
N ARG A 397 4.59 13.64 0.61
CA ARG A 397 5.93 14.26 0.47
C ARG A 397 5.94 15.35 -0.60
N LEU A 398 5.26 15.12 -1.72
CA LEU A 398 5.09 16.09 -2.80
C LEU A 398 4.30 17.34 -2.38
N LEU A 399 3.18 17.16 -1.67
CA LEU A 399 2.40 18.27 -1.10
C LEU A 399 3.25 19.11 -0.12
N LYS A 400 4.03 18.45 0.74
CA LYS A 400 4.96 19.11 1.66
C LYS A 400 6.07 19.86 0.94
N PHE A 401 6.66 19.25 -0.09
CA PHE A 401 7.67 19.89 -0.94
C PHE A 401 7.13 21.13 -1.64
N ILE A 402 5.94 21.06 -2.25
CA ILE A 402 5.28 22.20 -2.89
C ILE A 402 5.00 23.33 -1.88
N SER A 403 4.53 22.98 -0.68
CA SER A 403 4.33 23.95 0.40
C SER A 403 5.62 24.62 0.85
N GLN A 404 6.73 23.89 0.93
CA GLN A 404 8.01 24.44 1.37
C GLN A 404 8.72 25.28 0.29
N GLU A 405 8.66 24.86 -0.99
CA GLU A 405 9.40 25.49 -2.09
C GLU A 405 8.63 26.59 -2.82
N TYR A 406 7.30 26.49 -2.92
CA TYR A 406 6.50 27.33 -3.82
C TYR A 406 5.40 28.14 -3.14
N THR A 407 4.64 27.57 -2.19
CA THR A 407 3.42 28.23 -1.69
C THR A 407 3.47 28.78 -0.27
N GLY A 408 4.38 28.26 0.57
CA GLY A 408 4.43 28.54 2.00
C GLY A 408 3.08 28.25 2.66
N THR A 409 2.59 29.25 3.41
CA THR A 409 1.22 29.31 3.94
C THR A 409 0.39 30.43 3.28
N GLY A 410 0.82 30.92 2.11
CA GLY A 410 0.22 32.09 1.44
C GLY A 410 -0.63 31.75 0.22
N ILE A 411 -0.37 30.61 -0.43
CA ILE A 411 -1.10 30.15 -1.61
C ILE A 411 -1.63 28.73 -1.34
N PRO A 412 -2.92 28.46 -1.53
CA PRO A 412 -3.48 27.13 -1.27
C PRO A 412 -3.13 26.14 -2.39
N ILE A 413 -3.03 24.86 -2.03
CA ILE A 413 -2.80 23.75 -2.96
C ILE A 413 -4.13 23.06 -3.28
N TYR A 414 -4.47 23.00 -4.56
CA TYR A 414 -5.68 22.35 -5.06
C TYR A 414 -5.27 21.06 -5.76
N ILE A 415 -5.59 19.88 -5.19
CA ILE A 415 -5.38 18.60 -5.87
C ILE A 415 -6.44 18.52 -6.97
N ALA A 416 -6.03 18.87 -8.19
CA ALA A 416 -6.88 19.06 -9.36
C ALA A 416 -6.98 17.83 -10.27
N GLY A 417 -6.27 16.75 -9.93
CA GLY A 417 -6.37 15.44 -10.56
C GLY A 417 -5.60 14.38 -9.77
N ASN A 418 -6.30 13.33 -9.32
CA ASN A 418 -5.68 12.14 -8.74
C ASN A 418 -6.53 10.89 -9.07
N GLY A 419 -5.90 9.76 -9.40
CA GLY A 419 -6.59 8.56 -9.85
C GLY A 419 -5.65 7.48 -10.39
N VAL A 420 -6.20 6.31 -10.74
CA VAL A 420 -5.45 5.17 -11.29
C VAL A 420 -6.29 4.44 -12.34
N PRO A 421 -5.70 4.03 -13.49
CA PRO A 421 -6.43 3.31 -14.50
C PRO A 421 -6.69 1.86 -14.09
N THR A 422 -7.78 1.30 -14.61
CA THR A 422 -7.99 -0.15 -14.73
C THR A 422 -7.88 -0.54 -16.19
N ASN A 423 -7.41 -1.75 -16.47
CA ASN A 423 -7.43 -2.31 -17.82
C ASN A 423 -8.88 -2.68 -18.21
N ASP A 424 -9.15 -2.67 -19.51
CA ASP A 424 -10.42 -3.06 -20.14
C ASP A 424 -10.78 -4.56 -19.98
N GLY A 425 -9.79 -5.45 -19.95
CA GLY A 425 -9.99 -6.91 -19.90
C GLY A 425 -10.22 -7.54 -18.52
N GLY A 426 -10.75 -6.82 -17.53
CA GLY A 426 -11.01 -7.32 -16.16
C GLY A 426 -12.46 -7.13 -15.72
N ASP A 427 -12.76 -7.37 -14.44
CA ASP A 427 -14.02 -6.90 -13.84
C ASP A 427 -13.98 -5.37 -13.77
N VAL A 428 -14.69 -4.72 -14.68
CA VAL A 428 -14.68 -3.27 -14.87
C VAL A 428 -15.51 -2.53 -13.81
N ILE A 429 -16.43 -3.23 -13.13
CA ILE A 429 -17.32 -2.65 -12.12
C ILE A 429 -16.73 -2.80 -10.72
N ASN A 430 -16.16 -3.95 -10.39
CA ASN A 430 -15.58 -4.25 -9.08
C ASN A 430 -14.11 -3.78 -8.97
N ASP A 431 -13.89 -2.47 -9.13
CA ASP A 431 -12.58 -1.85 -9.24
C ASP A 431 -11.87 -1.62 -7.89
N THR A 432 -11.84 -2.65 -7.03
CA THR A 432 -11.24 -2.66 -5.68
C THR A 432 -9.84 -2.05 -5.59
N LYS A 433 -9.00 -2.21 -6.61
CA LYS A 433 -7.66 -1.59 -6.70
C LYS A 433 -7.74 -0.05 -6.73
N ARG A 434 -8.74 0.52 -7.39
CA ARG A 434 -9.00 1.97 -7.43
C ARG A 434 -9.58 2.46 -6.10
N MET A 435 -10.44 1.68 -5.44
CA MET A 435 -10.91 2.00 -4.07
C MET A 435 -9.72 2.10 -3.09
N GLU A 436 -8.83 1.11 -3.07
CA GLU A 436 -7.67 1.10 -2.18
C GLU A 436 -6.67 2.23 -2.51
N TYR A 437 -6.47 2.51 -3.81
CA TYR A 437 -5.72 3.69 -4.25
C TYR A 437 -6.31 4.98 -3.67
N PHE A 438 -7.61 5.25 -3.87
CA PHE A 438 -8.25 6.44 -3.33
C PHE A 438 -8.18 6.47 -1.80
N ARG A 439 -8.47 5.35 -1.13
CA ARG A 439 -8.39 5.25 0.34
C ARG A 439 -7.03 5.68 0.88
N LEU A 440 -5.95 5.22 0.27
CA LEU A 440 -4.60 5.54 0.70
C LEU A 440 -4.18 6.98 0.30
N TYR A 441 -4.40 7.40 -0.94
CA TYR A 441 -3.97 8.71 -1.43
C TYR A 441 -4.76 9.86 -0.78
N ILE A 442 -6.07 9.71 -0.57
CA ILE A 442 -6.88 10.67 0.20
C ILE A 442 -6.36 10.76 1.64
N ASN A 443 -5.99 9.65 2.27
CA ASN A 443 -5.48 9.66 3.64
C ASN A 443 -4.09 10.35 3.74
N GLU A 444 -3.26 10.26 2.71
CA GLU A 444 -1.98 10.97 2.64
C GLU A 444 -2.16 12.48 2.40
N ALA A 445 -3.19 12.91 1.65
CA ALA A 445 -3.60 14.30 1.60
C ALA A 445 -4.13 14.81 2.96
N LEU A 446 -4.95 14.02 3.66
CA LEU A 446 -5.43 14.32 5.01
C LEU A 446 -4.25 14.49 6.00
N LYS A 447 -3.23 13.63 5.90
CA LYS A 447 -2.00 13.74 6.70
C LYS A 447 -1.20 15.01 6.37
N ALA A 448 -1.10 15.40 5.09
CA ALA A 448 -0.43 16.65 4.72
C ALA A 448 -1.08 17.86 5.40
N ILE A 449 -2.42 17.91 5.43
CA ILE A 449 -3.18 18.95 6.15
C ILE A 449 -2.96 18.85 7.67
N LYS A 450 -3.25 17.69 8.27
CA LYS A 450 -3.36 17.54 9.74
C LYS A 450 -2.01 17.45 10.45
N LEU A 451 -0.98 16.89 9.80
CA LEU A 451 0.31 16.57 10.42
C LEU A 451 1.47 17.41 9.89
N ASP A 452 1.40 17.89 8.64
CA ASP A 452 2.43 18.75 8.04
C ASP A 452 1.99 20.21 7.86
N ALA A 453 0.77 20.56 8.25
CA ALA A 453 0.17 21.90 8.15
C ALA A 453 0.14 22.48 6.72
N VAL A 454 0.00 21.62 5.71
CA VAL A 454 -0.11 22.03 4.30
C VAL A 454 -1.54 22.49 4.01
N ASP A 455 -1.70 23.69 3.45
CA ASP A 455 -2.99 24.27 3.03
C ASP A 455 -3.52 23.61 1.75
N VAL A 456 -4.04 22.38 1.88
CA VAL A 456 -4.77 21.69 0.81
C VAL A 456 -6.27 21.92 0.99
N GLN A 457 -6.94 22.47 -0.03
CA GLN A 457 -8.37 22.86 0.06
C GLN A 457 -9.31 22.07 -0.85
N THR A 458 -8.77 21.32 -1.82
CA THR A 458 -9.57 20.53 -2.76
C THR A 458 -8.99 19.14 -2.97
N TYR A 459 -9.86 18.17 -3.28
CA TYR A 459 -9.47 16.88 -3.84
C TYR A 459 -10.39 16.50 -5.00
N ILE A 460 -9.82 16.46 -6.21
CA ILE A 460 -10.54 16.20 -7.45
C ILE A 460 -10.11 14.85 -8.02
N ALA A 461 -11.01 13.88 -8.02
CA ALA A 461 -10.77 12.57 -8.63
C ALA A 461 -10.72 12.67 -10.16
N ARG A 462 -9.77 11.95 -10.79
CA ARG A 462 -9.76 11.66 -12.23
C ARG A 462 -10.22 10.21 -12.42
N SER A 463 -11.32 9.93 -13.12
CA SER A 463 -12.29 10.83 -13.78
C SER A 463 -13.73 10.55 -13.35
N LEU A 464 -14.68 11.43 -13.71
CA LEU A 464 -16.11 11.18 -13.47
C LEU A 464 -16.59 9.91 -14.19
N ILE A 465 -16.21 9.79 -15.46
CA ILE A 465 -16.57 8.72 -16.40
C ILE A 465 -15.32 8.23 -17.13
N ASP A 466 -15.32 6.98 -17.60
CA ASP A 466 -14.29 6.47 -18.52
C ASP A 466 -14.30 7.33 -19.79
N GLY A 467 -13.14 7.52 -20.43
CA GLY A 467 -13.01 8.34 -21.63
C GLY A 467 -11.81 7.98 -22.50
N PHE A 468 -11.49 8.85 -23.45
CA PHE A 468 -10.36 8.69 -24.36
C PHE A 468 -9.06 9.21 -23.72
N GLU A 469 -8.14 8.29 -23.41
CA GLU A 469 -6.92 8.52 -22.62
C GLU A 469 -5.67 8.70 -23.50
N GLY A 470 -5.75 9.66 -24.43
CA GLY A 470 -4.62 10.07 -25.27
C GLY A 470 -4.13 8.94 -26.20
N PRO A 471 -2.82 8.64 -26.28
CA PRO A 471 -2.31 7.62 -27.22
C PRO A 471 -2.82 6.21 -26.94
N MET A 472 -3.31 5.92 -25.73
CA MET A 472 -3.85 4.62 -25.33
C MET A 472 -5.30 4.39 -25.77
N GLY A 473 -5.98 5.42 -26.30
CA GLY A 473 -7.39 5.31 -26.69
C GLY A 473 -8.29 4.94 -25.50
N TYR A 474 -9.05 3.86 -25.63
CA TYR A 474 -9.98 3.35 -24.62
C TYR A 474 -9.44 2.17 -23.80
N SER A 475 -8.18 1.74 -24.00
CA SER A 475 -7.64 0.56 -23.30
C SER A 475 -7.31 0.81 -21.81
N GLN A 476 -7.38 2.08 -21.37
CA GLN A 476 -7.21 2.48 -19.98
C GLN A 476 -8.48 3.21 -19.53
N LEU A 477 -9.05 2.74 -18.43
CA LEU A 477 -10.30 3.23 -17.88
C LEU A 477 -9.98 3.97 -16.58
N PHE A 478 -10.25 5.28 -16.47
CA PHE A 478 -10.02 6.09 -15.25
C PHE A 478 -11.29 6.45 -14.49
N GLY A 479 -12.46 6.26 -15.09
CA GLY A 479 -13.74 6.74 -14.58
C GLY A 479 -14.19 6.05 -13.31
N LEU A 480 -14.82 6.81 -12.42
CA LEU A 480 -15.70 6.29 -11.36
C LEU A 480 -16.94 5.60 -11.96
N HIS A 481 -17.39 6.03 -13.15
CA HIS A 481 -18.41 5.35 -13.93
C HIS A 481 -17.82 4.71 -15.18
N HIS A 482 -18.20 3.47 -15.45
CA HIS A 482 -17.89 2.78 -16.69
C HIS A 482 -18.73 3.34 -17.84
N VAL A 483 -18.11 3.54 -19.01
CA VAL A 483 -18.78 3.86 -20.28
C VAL A 483 -18.60 2.69 -21.24
N ASN A 484 -19.70 2.13 -21.73
CA ASN A 484 -19.63 1.15 -22.81
C ASN A 484 -19.40 1.86 -24.15
N PHE A 485 -18.20 1.71 -24.73
CA PHE A 485 -17.82 2.32 -26.01
C PHE A 485 -18.29 1.54 -27.26
N GLU A 486 -18.84 0.33 -27.09
CA GLU A 486 -19.50 -0.42 -28.17
C GLU A 486 -20.99 -0.07 -28.28
N ASP A 487 -21.61 0.36 -27.18
CA ASP A 487 -23.00 0.86 -27.18
C ASP A 487 -23.07 2.30 -27.68
N GLY A 488 -23.80 2.53 -28.78
CA GLY A 488 -24.05 3.87 -29.33
C GLY A 488 -24.76 4.82 -28.37
N ASN A 489 -25.50 4.31 -27.37
CA ASN A 489 -26.10 5.15 -26.32
C ASN A 489 -25.10 5.56 -25.22
N ARG A 490 -23.88 5.00 -25.20
CA ARG A 490 -22.81 5.34 -24.23
C ARG A 490 -23.31 5.33 -22.78
N GLN A 491 -23.98 4.27 -22.35
CA GLN A 491 -24.50 4.18 -20.99
C GLN A 491 -23.38 4.33 -19.94
N ARG A 492 -23.65 5.12 -18.88
CA ARG A 492 -22.77 5.23 -17.70
C ARG A 492 -23.25 4.30 -16.59
N THR A 493 -22.35 3.45 -16.08
CA THR A 493 -22.61 2.51 -14.99
C THR A 493 -21.66 2.79 -13.82
N PRO A 494 -22.13 3.03 -12.58
CA PRO A 494 -21.23 3.28 -11.45
C PRO A 494 -20.38 2.05 -11.12
N LYS A 495 -19.10 2.27 -10.80
CA LYS A 495 -18.17 1.26 -10.27
C LYS A 495 -18.15 1.30 -8.74
N GLU A 496 -17.56 0.31 -8.09
CA GLU A 496 -17.40 0.28 -6.63
C GLU A 496 -16.65 1.52 -6.08
N SER A 497 -15.67 2.03 -6.82
CA SER A 497 -14.99 3.30 -6.50
C SER A 497 -15.90 4.53 -6.47
N ALA A 498 -17.01 4.55 -7.23
CA ALA A 498 -17.99 5.63 -7.19
C ALA A 498 -18.71 5.68 -5.83
N TYR A 499 -19.19 4.53 -5.35
CA TYR A 499 -19.83 4.40 -4.05
C TYR A 499 -18.85 4.69 -2.91
N PHE A 500 -17.62 4.18 -3.01
CA PHE A 500 -16.55 4.49 -2.05
C PHE A 500 -16.29 6.00 -1.96
N PHE A 501 -16.09 6.66 -3.10
CA PHE A 501 -15.78 8.10 -3.13
C PHE A 501 -16.95 8.94 -2.62
N SER A 502 -18.20 8.61 -3.02
CA SER A 502 -19.40 9.29 -2.49
C SER A 502 -19.50 9.20 -0.96
N ASN A 503 -19.21 8.05 -0.36
CA ASN A 503 -19.22 7.87 1.10
C ASN A 503 -18.07 8.63 1.79
N VAL A 504 -16.92 8.84 1.14
CA VAL A 504 -15.86 9.74 1.64
C VAL A 504 -16.28 11.21 1.59
N ILE A 505 -17.01 11.63 0.54
CA ILE A 505 -17.56 12.99 0.42
C ILE A 505 -18.60 13.25 1.51
N GLU A 506 -19.57 12.35 1.66
CA GLU A 506 -20.64 12.44 2.67
C GLU A 506 -20.07 12.56 4.09
N LYS A 507 -19.02 11.79 4.40
CA LYS A 507 -18.34 11.79 5.70
C LYS A 507 -17.25 12.84 5.83
N ASN A 508 -16.99 13.63 4.79
CA ASN A 508 -15.89 14.58 4.66
C ASN A 508 -14.51 13.99 5.06
N GLY A 509 -14.23 12.74 4.68
CA GLY A 509 -13.00 12.02 5.05
C GLY A 509 -13.25 10.67 5.68
N PHE A 510 -12.48 10.34 6.73
CA PHE A 510 -12.47 9.04 7.38
C PHE A 510 -12.75 9.16 8.89
N PRO A 511 -13.93 9.67 9.30
CA PRO A 511 -14.22 9.88 10.72
C PRO A 511 -14.02 8.58 11.51
N SER A 512 -13.38 8.71 12.68
CA SER A 512 -13.42 7.67 13.71
C SER A 512 -14.89 7.38 14.06
N GLU A 513 -15.29 6.11 14.17
CA GLU A 513 -16.66 5.71 14.56
C GLU A 513 -16.91 5.99 16.05
N VAL A 514 -17.12 7.26 16.39
CA VAL A 514 -17.43 7.71 17.75
C VAL A 514 -18.94 7.63 17.98
N VAL A 515 -19.40 6.49 18.46
CA VAL A 515 -20.68 6.40 19.17
C VAL A 515 -20.60 7.34 20.39
N GLY A 516 -21.35 8.43 20.36
CA GLY A 516 -21.07 9.63 21.15
C GLY A 516 -21.01 9.43 22.67
N ARG A 517 -19.80 9.57 23.24
CA ARG A 517 -19.57 9.93 24.66
C ARG A 517 -18.35 10.83 24.79
N SER A 518 -18.55 12.07 25.24
CA SER A 518 -17.49 13.01 25.60
C SER A 518 -16.83 12.62 26.93
N PHE A 519 -15.49 12.69 27.00
CA PHE A 519 -14.72 12.59 28.25
C PHE A 519 -13.58 13.62 28.29
N PRO A 520 -13.11 14.02 29.48
CA PRO A 520 -12.29 15.23 29.65
C PRO A 520 -10.79 15.00 29.42
N SER A 521 -10.09 16.09 29.10
CA SER A 521 -8.64 16.17 28.93
C SER A 521 -7.87 15.68 30.16
N MET A 522 -6.84 14.84 29.94
CA MET A 522 -5.78 14.58 30.92
C MET A 522 -4.43 15.04 30.37
N THR A 523 -3.73 15.87 31.15
CA THR A 523 -2.36 16.31 30.89
C THR A 523 -1.37 15.21 31.28
N CYS A 524 -0.39 14.93 30.41
CA CYS A 524 0.60 13.87 30.63
C CYS A 524 1.96 14.44 31.07
N ASP A 525 2.15 14.65 32.37
CA ASP A 525 3.47 14.93 32.95
C ASP A 525 4.21 13.61 33.23
N SER A 526 5.13 13.21 32.35
CA SER A 526 6.09 12.13 32.59
C SER A 526 7.30 12.22 31.65
N PRO A 527 8.55 12.21 32.16
CA PRO A 527 9.75 12.33 31.32
C PRO A 527 10.06 11.03 30.55
N PRO A 528 10.77 11.10 29.42
CA PRO A 528 11.12 9.94 28.61
C PRO A 528 12.15 9.02 29.30
N PRO A 529 12.12 7.70 29.06
CA PRO A 529 13.06 6.76 29.65
C PRO A 529 14.48 6.92 29.07
N PRO A 530 15.54 6.60 29.86
CA PRO A 530 16.92 6.83 29.46
C PRO A 530 17.39 5.92 28.30
N ARG A 531 18.29 6.44 27.45
CA ARG A 531 18.93 5.68 26.37
C ARG A 531 19.80 4.54 26.92
N LEU A 532 19.72 3.37 26.27
CA LEU A 532 20.58 2.21 26.54
C LEU A 532 22.05 2.52 26.20
N LEU A 533 22.95 2.02 27.05
CA LEU A 533 24.38 1.91 26.77
C LEU A 533 24.63 0.75 25.79
N SER A 534 25.56 0.95 24.86
CA SER A 534 26.00 -0.08 23.90
C SER A 534 26.78 -1.19 24.60
N LEU A 535 26.29 -2.43 24.53
CA LEU A 535 27.06 -3.61 24.92
C LEU A 535 28.09 -3.97 23.83
N PRO A 536 29.30 -4.43 24.20
CA PRO A 536 30.32 -4.84 23.23
C PRO A 536 29.91 -6.11 22.47
N ALA A 537 30.38 -6.23 21.23
CA ALA A 537 30.16 -7.42 20.41
C ALA A 537 30.97 -8.61 20.96
N SER A 538 30.34 -9.79 21.02
CA SER A 538 31.02 -11.05 21.31
C SER A 538 31.52 -11.66 20.00
N GLU A 539 32.82 -11.92 19.92
CA GLU A 539 33.43 -12.61 18.78
C GLU A 539 33.14 -14.12 18.84
N VAL A 540 32.72 -14.70 17.70
CA VAL A 540 32.62 -16.15 17.50
C VAL A 540 33.24 -16.49 16.13
N PRO A 541 34.03 -17.57 15.97
CA PRO A 541 34.88 -17.74 14.79
C PRO A 541 34.13 -18.06 13.48
N SER A 542 34.54 -17.39 12.40
CA SER A 542 33.84 -17.29 11.11
C SER A 542 33.98 -18.49 10.15
N LYS A 543 33.98 -19.74 10.65
CA LYS A 543 34.16 -20.96 9.81
C LYS A 543 33.21 -22.13 10.09
N ALA A 544 32.14 -21.96 10.87
CA ALA A 544 31.12 -23.00 11.02
C ALA A 544 30.30 -23.17 9.72
N LYS A 545 30.01 -24.42 9.34
CA LYS A 545 28.93 -24.70 8.37
C LYS A 545 27.63 -24.14 8.92
N VAL A 546 26.76 -23.60 8.05
CA VAL A 546 25.42 -23.15 8.46
C VAL A 546 24.55 -24.38 8.69
N THR A 547 24.56 -24.90 9.91
CA THR A 547 23.65 -25.92 10.42
C THR A 547 22.54 -25.26 11.26
N GLY A 548 21.46 -25.99 11.54
CA GLY A 548 20.38 -25.48 12.42
C GLY A 548 20.81 -25.21 13.86
N ASP A 549 21.99 -25.71 14.25
CA ASP A 549 22.51 -25.72 15.62
C ASP A 549 22.73 -24.31 16.21
N ILE A 550 22.95 -23.29 15.36
CA ILE A 550 23.16 -21.89 15.77
C ILE A 550 22.26 -20.94 14.95
N ALA A 551 20.96 -21.23 14.90
CA ALA A 551 19.99 -20.31 14.29
C ALA A 551 19.86 -19.00 15.10
N CYS A 552 19.37 -19.07 16.35
CA CYS A 552 18.91 -17.89 17.10
C CYS A 552 19.58 -17.69 18.45
N ASP A 553 20.15 -18.76 19.02
CA ASP A 553 20.84 -18.79 20.31
C ASP A 553 19.97 -18.36 21.52
N SER A 554 18.64 -18.45 21.42
CA SER A 554 17.68 -18.16 22.51
C SER A 554 17.85 -19.04 23.76
N TYR A 555 18.60 -20.13 23.67
CA TYR A 555 19.00 -20.93 24.83
C TYR A 555 19.97 -20.16 25.74
N ASN A 556 20.95 -19.48 25.15
CA ASN A 556 21.97 -18.70 25.89
C ASN A 556 21.58 -17.22 26.03
N LYS A 557 20.72 -16.69 25.15
CA LYS A 557 20.32 -15.26 25.10
C LYS A 557 18.99 -14.93 25.79
N LEU A 558 18.47 -15.83 26.63
CA LEU A 558 17.19 -15.71 27.33
C LEU A 558 16.92 -14.30 27.93
N ALA A 559 17.90 -13.68 28.59
CA ALA A 559 17.72 -12.36 29.21
C ALA A 559 17.44 -11.25 28.18
N ALA A 560 18.07 -11.32 27.00
CA ALA A 560 17.83 -10.40 25.90
C ALA A 560 16.46 -10.63 25.25
N ASP A 561 16.05 -11.89 25.06
CA ASP A 561 14.76 -12.25 24.49
C ASP A 561 13.61 -11.78 25.40
N LEU A 562 13.72 -12.01 26.71
CA LEU A 562 12.77 -11.50 27.72
C LEU A 562 12.73 -9.96 27.79
N TYR A 563 13.84 -9.27 27.50
CA TYR A 563 13.86 -7.81 27.39
C TYR A 563 13.11 -7.34 26.14
N MET A 564 13.39 -7.94 24.98
CA MET A 564 12.72 -7.61 23.71
C MET A 564 11.20 -7.83 23.80
N LEU A 565 10.75 -8.98 24.32
CA LEU A 565 9.31 -9.28 24.48
C LEU A 565 8.61 -8.23 25.35
N LYS A 566 9.26 -7.75 26.42
CA LYS A 566 8.70 -6.67 27.25
C LYS A 566 8.69 -5.31 26.56
N ALA A 567 9.73 -4.99 25.77
CA ALA A 567 9.77 -3.77 24.96
C ALA A 567 8.67 -3.75 23.88
N LEU A 568 8.35 -4.92 23.32
CA LEU A 568 7.27 -5.15 22.35
C LEU A 568 5.85 -5.10 22.95
N ARG A 569 5.72 -4.96 24.29
CA ARG A 569 4.44 -4.83 25.03
C ARG A 569 3.44 -6.00 24.89
N VAL A 570 3.91 -7.17 24.43
CA VAL A 570 3.11 -8.40 24.27
C VAL A 570 2.49 -8.84 25.61
N LYS A 571 1.26 -9.40 25.62
CA LYS A 571 0.60 -9.90 26.87
C LYS A 571 0.75 -11.39 27.08
N SER A 572 0.99 -12.16 26.03
CA SER A 572 1.33 -13.57 26.04
C SER A 572 2.57 -13.82 25.17
N TYR A 573 3.15 -15.02 25.28
CA TYR A 573 4.24 -15.46 24.42
C TYR A 573 4.10 -16.96 24.17
N ARG A 574 3.96 -17.32 22.90
CA ARG A 574 3.82 -18.71 22.46
C ARG A 574 5.18 -19.33 22.15
N PHE A 575 5.45 -20.51 22.70
CA PHE A 575 6.65 -21.29 22.41
C PHE A 575 6.39 -22.79 22.55
N SER A 576 7.25 -23.63 21.97
CA SER A 576 7.22 -25.07 22.16
C SER A 576 8.23 -25.55 23.20
N LEU A 577 7.83 -26.54 23.99
CA LEU A 577 8.77 -27.44 24.63
C LEU A 577 9.41 -28.32 23.56
N SER A 578 10.58 -28.86 23.88
CA SER A 578 11.24 -29.85 23.05
C SER A 578 11.27 -31.17 23.80
N TRP A 579 10.53 -32.16 23.28
CA TRP A 579 10.43 -33.48 23.91
C TRP A 579 11.80 -34.15 24.05
N PRO A 580 12.65 -34.27 23.01
CA PRO A 580 14.02 -34.80 23.16
C PRO A 580 14.91 -33.98 24.10
N ARG A 581 14.62 -32.68 24.31
CA ARG A 581 15.37 -31.87 25.28
C ARG A 581 15.00 -32.19 26.72
N ILE A 582 13.77 -32.62 26.99
CA ILE A 582 13.27 -32.92 28.33
C ILE A 582 13.44 -34.42 28.65
N PHE A 583 13.00 -35.31 27.74
CA PHE A 583 13.20 -36.76 27.80
C PHE A 583 14.04 -37.21 26.57
N PRO A 584 15.39 -37.23 26.66
CA PRO A 584 16.25 -37.70 25.57
C PRO A 584 15.99 -39.15 25.10
N SER A 585 15.57 -40.06 25.99
CA SER A 585 15.14 -41.42 25.62
C SER A 585 13.71 -41.49 25.07
N GLY A 586 12.99 -40.37 25.09
CA GLY A 586 11.54 -40.29 24.96
C GLY A 586 10.74 -40.71 26.21
N ARG A 587 11.41 -41.20 27.26
CA ARG A 587 10.79 -41.67 28.52
C ARG A 587 11.26 -40.86 29.73
N ASN A 588 10.44 -40.90 30.79
CA ASN A 588 10.68 -40.22 32.06
C ASN A 588 11.86 -40.78 32.89
N ASP A 589 12.49 -41.86 32.44
CA ASP A 589 13.75 -42.38 32.99
C ASP A 589 14.97 -41.49 32.68
N SER A 590 14.86 -40.64 31.65
CA SER A 590 15.99 -39.89 31.08
C SER A 590 16.01 -38.39 31.41
N ILE A 591 15.17 -37.92 32.34
CA ILE A 591 14.87 -36.48 32.56
C ILE A 591 16.14 -35.59 32.58
N ASN A 592 16.27 -34.77 31.54
CA ASN A 592 17.32 -33.77 31.44
C ASN A 592 16.98 -32.55 32.31
N LYS A 593 17.50 -32.55 33.53
CA LYS A 593 17.30 -31.48 34.51
C LYS A 593 17.71 -30.09 34.00
N GLN A 594 18.73 -29.97 33.14
CA GLN A 594 19.16 -28.68 32.58
C GLN A 594 18.15 -28.16 31.54
N GLY A 595 17.61 -29.04 30.70
CA GLY A 595 16.53 -28.73 29.77
C GLY A 595 15.26 -28.25 30.48
N VAL A 596 14.86 -28.94 31.56
CA VAL A 596 13.74 -28.53 32.41
C VAL A 596 13.99 -27.17 33.07
N ASP A 597 15.18 -26.95 33.62
CA ASP A 597 15.55 -25.67 34.27
C ASP A 597 15.52 -24.49 33.29
N TYR A 598 15.97 -24.66 32.05
CA TYR A 598 15.84 -23.63 31.01
C TYR A 598 14.39 -23.18 30.82
N TYR A 599 13.45 -24.13 30.67
CA TYR A 599 12.03 -23.80 30.52
C TYR A 599 11.44 -23.16 31.78
N LYS A 600 11.85 -23.59 32.99
CA LYS A 600 11.48 -22.91 34.24
C LYS A 600 11.98 -21.46 34.26
N ARG A 601 13.23 -21.19 33.87
CA ARG A 601 13.78 -19.83 33.78
C ARG A 601 13.03 -18.96 32.75
N LEU A 602 12.68 -19.52 31.58
CA LEU A 602 11.87 -18.83 30.57
C LEU A 602 10.48 -18.47 31.11
N ILE A 603 9.73 -19.45 31.63
CA ILE A 603 8.38 -19.26 32.18
C ILE A 603 8.38 -18.27 33.35
N ASN A 604 9.32 -18.40 34.28
CA ASN A 604 9.50 -17.45 35.39
C ASN A 604 9.80 -16.04 34.87
N GLY A 605 10.66 -15.90 33.88
CA GLY A 605 11.05 -14.62 33.28
C GLY A 605 9.92 -13.93 32.51
N LEU A 606 9.06 -14.69 31.84
CA LEU A 606 7.84 -14.18 31.18
C LEU A 606 6.83 -13.71 32.22
N THR A 607 6.52 -14.57 33.21
CA THR A 607 5.56 -14.28 34.28
C THR A 607 5.97 -13.04 35.08
N ALA A 608 7.25 -12.92 35.44
CA ALA A 608 7.80 -11.75 36.14
C ALA A 608 7.80 -10.45 35.32
N LYS A 609 7.47 -10.50 34.02
CA LYS A 609 7.30 -9.35 33.14
C LYS A 609 5.84 -9.09 32.78
N ASN A 610 4.90 -9.80 33.40
CA ASN A 610 3.47 -9.83 33.08
C ASN A 610 3.20 -10.27 31.64
N ILE A 611 3.89 -11.33 31.20
CA ILE A 611 3.69 -11.99 29.91
C ILE A 611 3.24 -13.44 30.17
N THR A 612 2.06 -13.79 29.68
CA THR A 612 1.42 -15.11 29.86
C THR A 612 2.08 -16.16 28.96
N PRO A 613 2.69 -17.23 29.50
CA PRO A 613 3.26 -18.29 28.67
C PRO A 613 2.17 -19.17 28.04
N MET A 614 2.22 -19.34 26.72
CA MET A 614 1.40 -20.30 25.98
C MET A 614 2.30 -21.41 25.44
N VAL A 615 2.10 -22.64 25.92
CA VAL A 615 3.09 -23.70 25.76
C VAL A 615 2.57 -24.79 24.84
N THR A 616 3.33 -25.05 23.78
CA THR A 616 3.11 -26.17 22.88
C THR A 616 3.94 -27.38 23.32
N LEU A 617 3.32 -28.55 23.46
CA LEU A 617 3.99 -29.77 23.92
C LEU A 617 4.81 -30.45 22.82
N HIS A 618 4.29 -30.54 21.59
CA HIS A 618 4.98 -31.15 20.45
C HIS A 618 4.97 -30.23 19.22
N HIS A 619 6.15 -29.93 18.68
CA HIS A 619 6.33 -29.11 17.48
C HIS A 619 7.36 -29.75 16.54
N TRP A 620 6.97 -30.89 15.97
CA TRP A 620 7.72 -31.65 14.95
C TRP A 620 9.07 -32.24 15.42
N ASP A 621 9.34 -32.22 16.73
CA ASP A 621 10.59 -32.72 17.31
C ASP A 621 10.37 -33.96 18.20
N LEU A 622 10.44 -35.13 17.57
CA LEU A 622 10.34 -36.43 18.24
C LEU A 622 11.73 -36.93 18.71
N PRO A 623 11.87 -37.52 19.91
CA PRO A 623 13.09 -38.22 20.31
C PRO A 623 13.39 -39.39 19.35
N GLN A 624 14.66 -39.51 18.91
CA GLN A 624 15.06 -40.51 17.90
C GLN A 624 14.67 -41.94 18.31
N ALA A 625 14.84 -42.29 19.58
CA ALA A 625 14.45 -43.61 20.11
C ALA A 625 12.95 -43.93 19.98
N LEU A 626 12.08 -42.92 19.84
CA LEU A 626 10.65 -43.09 19.53
C LEU A 626 10.41 -43.18 18.02
N GLN A 627 11.20 -42.47 17.21
CA GLN A 627 11.17 -42.61 15.75
C GLN A 627 11.63 -44.00 15.30
N ASP A 628 12.66 -44.56 15.93
CA ASP A 628 13.24 -45.87 15.63
C ASP A 628 12.26 -47.05 15.88
N ILE A 629 11.25 -46.86 16.72
CA ILE A 629 10.17 -47.83 16.97
C ILE A 629 8.91 -47.61 16.12
N GLY A 630 9.00 -46.78 15.08
CA GLY A 630 7.90 -46.48 14.14
C GLY A 630 7.29 -45.08 14.29
N GLY A 631 7.72 -44.27 15.27
CA GLY A 631 7.18 -42.93 15.48
C GLY A 631 5.66 -42.93 15.64
N TRP A 632 4.97 -41.95 15.06
CA TRP A 632 3.52 -41.79 15.19
C TRP A 632 2.66 -42.85 14.47
N GLU A 633 3.28 -43.81 13.76
CA GLU A 633 2.59 -45.02 13.27
C GLU A 633 2.44 -46.09 14.37
N ASN A 634 3.12 -45.93 15.51
CA ASN A 634 3.08 -46.84 16.64
C ASN A 634 2.22 -46.27 17.80
N ASP A 635 1.08 -46.92 18.07
CA ASP A 635 0.13 -46.52 19.12
C ASP A 635 0.74 -46.41 20.54
N VAL A 636 1.90 -47.03 20.81
CA VAL A 636 2.63 -46.86 22.09
C VAL A 636 2.99 -45.38 22.34
N LEU A 637 3.17 -44.56 21.30
CA LEU A 637 3.43 -43.12 21.46
C LEU A 637 2.26 -42.37 22.10
N ILE A 638 1.03 -42.87 22.02
CA ILE A 638 -0.14 -42.28 22.71
C ILE A 638 0.13 -42.22 24.23
N GLU A 639 0.64 -43.30 24.82
CA GLU A 639 0.92 -43.39 26.25
C GLU A 639 2.21 -42.65 26.64
N LEU A 640 3.23 -42.68 25.78
CA LEU A 640 4.49 -41.98 26.02
C LEU A 640 4.32 -40.46 25.95
N PHE A 641 3.48 -39.97 25.03
CA PHE A 641 3.14 -38.55 24.93
C PHE A 641 2.26 -38.10 26.11
N ASP A 642 1.31 -38.93 26.54
CA ASP A 642 0.52 -38.69 27.76
C ASP A 642 1.41 -38.59 29.00
N SER A 643 2.38 -39.50 29.17
CA SER A 643 3.38 -39.43 30.26
C SER A 643 4.27 -38.18 30.20
N PHE A 644 4.66 -37.74 29.00
CA PHE A 644 5.40 -36.50 28.80
C PHE A 644 4.56 -35.25 29.11
N ALA A 645 3.30 -35.23 28.69
CA ALA A 645 2.36 -34.15 28.97
C ALA A 645 2.07 -34.05 30.48
N ASP A 646 1.80 -35.17 31.14
CA ASP A 646 1.58 -35.28 32.59
C ASP A 646 2.74 -34.66 33.39
N PHE A 647 3.97 -35.02 33.03
CA PHE A 647 5.19 -34.42 33.60
C PHE A 647 5.26 -32.91 33.36
N CYS A 648 4.91 -32.43 32.17
CA CYS A 648 4.92 -31.00 31.84
C CYS A 648 3.84 -30.23 32.62
N PHE A 649 2.62 -30.77 32.72
CA PHE A 649 1.53 -30.18 33.51
C PHE A 649 1.90 -30.10 34.99
N GLN A 650 2.50 -31.17 35.55
CA GLN A 650 3.00 -31.19 36.92
C GLN A 650 4.14 -30.17 37.15
N THR A 651 5.04 -30.02 36.17
CA THR A 651 6.29 -29.26 36.32
C THR A 651 6.14 -27.75 36.06
N PHE A 652 5.18 -27.34 35.23
CA PHE A 652 5.04 -25.96 34.75
C PHE A 652 3.63 -25.37 34.86
N GLY A 653 2.60 -26.18 35.15
CA GLY A 653 1.20 -25.76 35.12
C GLY A 653 0.74 -24.86 36.28
N ASP A 654 1.62 -24.62 37.26
CA ASP A 654 1.43 -23.55 38.25
C ASP A 654 1.36 -22.17 37.56
N LYS A 655 2.19 -21.94 36.53
CA LYS A 655 2.31 -20.68 35.78
C LYS A 655 1.82 -20.74 34.34
N VAL A 656 1.82 -21.92 33.71
CA VAL A 656 1.28 -22.10 32.36
C VAL A 656 -0.23 -22.34 32.42
N LYS A 657 -0.98 -21.44 31.79
CA LYS A 657 -2.46 -21.45 31.76
C LYS A 657 -3.04 -21.68 30.38
N PHE A 658 -2.20 -21.87 29.37
CA PHE A 658 -2.62 -22.18 28.01
C PHE A 658 -1.70 -23.25 27.43
N TRP A 659 -2.29 -24.39 27.10
CA TRP A 659 -1.59 -25.56 26.59
C TRP A 659 -2.04 -25.88 25.17
N ILE A 660 -1.07 -26.16 24.32
CA ILE A 660 -1.29 -26.65 22.96
C ILE A 660 -0.61 -28.01 22.90
N THR A 661 -1.37 -29.05 22.55
CA THR A 661 -0.86 -30.42 22.43
C THR A 661 0.07 -30.52 21.21
N PHE A 662 -0.46 -30.25 20.02
CA PHE A 662 0.27 -30.31 18.74
C PHE A 662 0.25 -28.98 17.99
N ASN A 663 1.35 -28.64 17.32
CA ASN A 663 1.38 -27.61 16.27
C ASN A 663 1.39 -28.25 14.88
N GLU A 664 0.46 -27.86 14.02
CA GLU A 664 0.39 -28.25 12.61
C GLU A 664 0.52 -29.78 12.41
N PRO A 665 -0.39 -30.59 13.01
CA PRO A 665 -0.29 -32.04 12.94
C PRO A 665 -0.53 -32.57 11.52
N ILE A 666 0.22 -33.61 11.13
CA ILE A 666 0.21 -34.19 9.76
C ILE A 666 -0.08 -35.71 9.71
N ILE A 667 -0.14 -36.41 10.84
CA ILE A 667 -0.42 -37.85 10.94
C ILE A 667 -1.64 -38.03 11.85
N THR A 668 -2.81 -38.35 11.30
CA THR A 668 -4.04 -37.93 11.98
C THR A 668 -4.58 -38.88 13.04
N HIS A 669 -4.67 -40.19 12.78
CA HIS A 669 -5.39 -41.11 13.67
C HIS A 669 -4.76 -41.23 15.07
N THR A 670 -3.46 -41.56 15.13
CA THR A 670 -2.70 -41.67 16.38
C THR A 670 -2.57 -40.33 17.10
N LEU A 671 -2.38 -39.21 16.39
CA LEU A 671 -2.31 -37.88 17.01
C LEU A 671 -3.64 -37.44 17.61
N LEU A 672 -4.79 -37.74 17.00
CA LEU A 672 -6.10 -37.46 17.59
C LEU A 672 -6.33 -38.24 18.89
N LYS A 673 -5.97 -39.53 18.91
CA LYS A 673 -6.04 -40.38 20.11
C LYS A 673 -5.09 -39.90 21.21
N ALA A 674 -3.87 -39.50 20.85
CA ALA A 674 -2.90 -38.90 21.77
C ALA A 674 -3.36 -37.54 22.32
N HIS A 675 -3.93 -36.69 21.46
CA HIS A 675 -4.49 -35.39 21.83
C HIS A 675 -5.64 -35.55 22.83
N ALA A 676 -6.62 -36.41 22.52
CA ALA A 676 -7.76 -36.68 23.39
C ALA A 676 -7.30 -37.23 24.75
N ARG A 677 -6.35 -38.18 24.76
CA ARG A 677 -5.81 -38.72 26.02
C ARG A 677 -5.15 -37.64 26.88
N VAL A 678 -4.30 -36.80 26.28
CA VAL A 678 -3.64 -35.68 26.97
C VAL A 678 -4.65 -34.65 27.48
N TYR A 679 -5.69 -34.35 26.70
CA TYR A 679 -6.79 -33.49 27.14
C TYR A 679 -7.48 -34.05 28.39
N HIS A 680 -7.88 -35.32 28.36
CA HIS A 680 -8.52 -35.99 29.50
C HIS A 680 -7.57 -36.14 30.70
N THR A 681 -6.26 -36.23 30.50
CA THR A 681 -5.27 -36.18 31.58
C THR A 681 -5.18 -34.78 32.20
N TYR A 682 -5.17 -33.72 31.38
CA TYR A 682 -5.22 -32.33 31.88
C TYR A 682 -6.51 -32.05 32.66
N ASP A 683 -7.65 -32.40 32.07
CA ASP A 683 -8.98 -32.16 32.61
C ASP A 683 -9.14 -32.80 34.01
N ARG A 684 -8.91 -34.12 34.10
CA ARG A 684 -9.12 -34.89 35.34
C ARG A 684 -8.13 -34.58 36.46
N LYS A 685 -6.84 -34.35 36.13
CA LYS A 685 -5.79 -34.19 37.15
C LYS A 685 -5.48 -32.73 37.51
N TYR A 686 -5.59 -31.82 36.54
CA TYR A 686 -4.97 -30.49 36.63
C TYR A 686 -5.92 -29.32 36.45
N ARG A 687 -7.00 -29.43 35.67
CA ARG A 687 -7.88 -28.28 35.36
C ARG A 687 -8.46 -27.61 36.61
N ALA A 688 -8.92 -28.39 37.60
CA ALA A 688 -9.50 -27.84 38.83
C ALA A 688 -8.52 -26.99 39.66
N SER A 689 -7.24 -27.38 39.72
CA SER A 689 -6.20 -26.70 40.51
C SER A 689 -5.47 -25.61 39.71
N GLN A 690 -5.23 -25.85 38.42
CA GLN A 690 -4.44 -24.97 37.57
C GLN A 690 -5.28 -23.92 36.83
N LYS A 691 -6.56 -24.21 36.54
CA LYS A 691 -7.52 -23.35 35.83
C LYS A 691 -7.01 -22.84 34.46
N GLY A 692 -6.23 -23.66 33.76
CA GLY A 692 -5.78 -23.38 32.40
C GLY A 692 -6.73 -23.92 31.33
N VAL A 693 -6.45 -23.55 30.09
CA VAL A 693 -7.08 -24.11 28.87
C VAL A 693 -6.11 -24.99 28.09
N ILE A 694 -6.64 -25.94 27.34
CA ILE A 694 -5.91 -26.88 26.50
C ILE A 694 -6.61 -27.10 25.15
N SER A 695 -5.81 -27.15 24.07
CA SER A 695 -6.28 -27.39 22.70
C SER A 695 -5.16 -27.97 21.81
N LEU A 696 -5.34 -27.93 20.49
CA LEU A 696 -4.35 -28.22 19.44
C LEU A 696 -4.38 -27.10 18.40
N SER A 697 -3.24 -26.83 17.76
CA SER A 697 -3.06 -25.74 16.80
C SER A 697 -3.11 -26.31 15.39
N LEU A 698 -4.22 -26.10 14.70
CA LEU A 698 -4.42 -26.57 13.32
C LEU A 698 -3.80 -25.58 12.32
N ASN A 699 -3.49 -26.00 11.11
CA ASN A 699 -2.96 -25.12 10.05
C ASN A 699 -3.82 -25.26 8.80
N THR A 700 -4.25 -24.13 8.23
CA THR A 700 -4.84 -24.14 6.89
C THR A 700 -4.70 -22.79 6.19
N GLU A 701 -4.77 -22.82 4.87
CA GLU A 701 -4.91 -21.63 4.02
C GLU A 701 -6.37 -21.51 3.59
N TRP A 702 -6.83 -20.29 3.32
CA TRP A 702 -8.11 -20.13 2.64
C TRP A 702 -7.99 -20.51 1.16
N VAL A 703 -9.08 -20.99 0.56
CA VAL A 703 -9.14 -21.29 -0.88
C VAL A 703 -10.37 -20.68 -1.51
N GLU A 704 -10.21 -20.10 -2.70
CA GLU A 704 -11.33 -19.73 -3.56
C GLU A 704 -11.51 -20.73 -4.70
N PRO A 705 -12.75 -21.01 -5.13
CA PRO A 705 -13.00 -21.69 -6.40
C PRO A 705 -12.51 -20.81 -7.57
N LYS A 706 -11.88 -21.43 -8.57
CA LYS A 706 -11.41 -20.72 -9.78
C LYS A 706 -12.57 -20.12 -10.58
N SER A 707 -13.67 -20.86 -10.70
CA SER A 707 -14.95 -20.34 -11.18
C SER A 707 -15.99 -20.47 -10.08
N PRO A 708 -16.41 -19.36 -9.43
CA PRO A 708 -17.50 -19.38 -8.46
C PRO A 708 -18.83 -19.88 -9.04
N ASP A 709 -19.01 -19.77 -10.37
CA ASP A 709 -20.18 -20.25 -11.10
C ASP A 709 -20.10 -21.73 -11.52
N ASP A 710 -18.97 -22.42 -11.34
CA ASP A 710 -18.86 -23.87 -11.53
C ASP A 710 -19.06 -24.60 -10.18
N PRO A 711 -20.18 -25.32 -9.97
CA PRO A 711 -20.44 -26.02 -8.71
C PRO A 711 -19.36 -27.02 -8.32
N ARG A 712 -18.57 -27.54 -9.29
CA ARG A 712 -17.48 -28.49 -9.03
C ARG A 712 -16.27 -27.81 -8.42
N ASP A 713 -15.98 -26.57 -8.81
CA ASP A 713 -14.91 -25.77 -8.23
C ASP A 713 -15.31 -25.31 -6.82
N VAL A 714 -16.57 -24.93 -6.62
CA VAL A 714 -17.13 -24.64 -5.29
C VAL A 714 -17.05 -25.88 -4.38
N GLU A 715 -17.44 -27.06 -4.87
CA GLU A 715 -17.27 -28.33 -4.14
C GLU A 715 -15.78 -28.65 -3.88
N ALA A 716 -14.87 -28.27 -4.79
CA ALA A 716 -13.43 -28.45 -4.60
C ALA A 716 -12.85 -27.54 -3.52
N ALA A 717 -13.36 -26.31 -3.40
CA ALA A 717 -12.98 -25.37 -2.34
C ALA A 717 -13.41 -25.87 -0.95
N ASP A 718 -14.66 -26.31 -0.78
CA ASP A 718 -15.08 -26.92 0.49
C ASP A 718 -14.31 -28.23 0.75
N ARG A 719 -14.19 -29.12 -0.24
CA ARG A 719 -13.46 -30.39 -0.10
C ARG A 719 -11.99 -30.19 0.31
N TYR A 720 -11.31 -29.14 -0.16
CA TYR A 720 -9.99 -28.77 0.34
C TYR A 720 -10.02 -28.45 1.84
N LEU A 721 -10.93 -27.59 2.29
CA LEU A 721 -11.05 -27.20 3.71
C LEU A 721 -11.42 -28.39 4.59
N GLN A 722 -12.26 -29.30 4.10
CA GLN A 722 -12.62 -30.55 4.77
C GLN A 722 -11.39 -31.49 4.91
N PHE A 723 -10.54 -31.61 3.88
CA PHE A 723 -9.32 -32.42 3.96
C PHE A 723 -8.19 -31.76 4.78
N ALA A 724 -8.00 -30.45 4.66
CA ALA A 724 -6.90 -29.72 5.30
C ALA A 724 -7.19 -29.36 6.76
N LEU A 725 -8.39 -28.86 7.06
CA LEU A 725 -8.79 -28.44 8.41
C LEU A 725 -9.76 -29.43 9.05
N GLY A 726 -10.78 -29.88 8.30
CA GLY A 726 -11.80 -30.81 8.78
C GLY A 726 -11.26 -32.16 9.24
N TRP A 727 -10.16 -32.65 8.67
CA TRP A 727 -9.54 -33.94 9.01
C TRP A 727 -9.15 -34.06 10.50
N PHE A 728 -8.80 -32.94 11.14
CA PHE A 728 -8.60 -32.86 12.60
C PHE A 728 -9.77 -32.17 13.32
N ALA A 729 -10.43 -31.20 12.69
CA ALA A 729 -11.45 -30.39 13.35
C ALA A 729 -12.82 -31.10 13.48
N HIS A 730 -13.24 -31.94 12.52
CA HIS A 730 -14.51 -32.71 12.64
C HIS A 730 -14.53 -33.68 13.83
N PRO A 731 -13.47 -34.48 14.06
CA PRO A 731 -13.40 -35.37 15.22
C PRO A 731 -13.56 -34.62 16.55
N ILE A 732 -12.93 -33.45 16.68
CA ILE A 732 -12.88 -32.70 17.94
C ILE A 732 -14.11 -31.80 18.12
N PHE A 733 -14.47 -31.01 17.11
CA PHE A 733 -15.46 -29.93 17.24
C PHE A 733 -16.84 -30.25 16.66
N LYS A 734 -17.03 -31.40 15.99
CA LYS A 734 -18.29 -31.73 15.29
C LYS A 734 -18.95 -33.02 15.78
N ASN A 735 -18.43 -34.20 15.41
CA ASN A 735 -19.17 -35.47 15.53
C ASN A 735 -18.33 -36.68 16.00
N GLY A 736 -17.08 -36.48 16.44
CA GLY A 736 -16.18 -37.55 16.87
C GLY A 736 -15.47 -38.30 15.73
N ASP A 737 -15.79 -38.01 14.46
CA ASP A 737 -15.38 -38.81 13.30
C ASP A 737 -14.77 -37.93 12.18
N TYR A 738 -14.19 -38.57 11.16
CA TYR A 738 -13.67 -37.88 9.99
C TYR A 738 -14.76 -37.27 9.11
N PRO A 739 -14.46 -36.22 8.31
CA PRO A 739 -15.42 -35.63 7.38
C PRO A 739 -16.01 -36.64 6.40
N GLU A 740 -17.33 -36.58 6.18
CA GLU A 740 -18.04 -37.51 5.29
C GLU A 740 -17.49 -37.47 3.85
N VAL A 741 -17.18 -36.28 3.33
CA VAL A 741 -16.55 -36.14 1.99
C VAL A 741 -15.19 -36.84 1.92
N MET A 742 -14.41 -36.83 3.01
CA MET A 742 -13.11 -37.48 3.07
C MET A 742 -13.26 -39.01 3.14
N LYS A 743 -14.14 -39.51 4.02
CA LYS A 743 -14.47 -40.94 4.10
C LYS A 743 -14.95 -41.47 2.75
N TRP A 744 -15.87 -40.76 2.09
CA TRP A 744 -16.40 -41.15 0.78
C TRP A 744 -15.34 -41.14 -0.33
N ARG A 745 -14.57 -40.04 -0.48
CA ARG A 745 -13.54 -39.92 -1.53
C ARG A 745 -12.43 -40.96 -1.36
N VAL A 746 -11.91 -41.15 -0.14
CA VAL A 746 -10.84 -42.12 0.12
C VAL A 746 -11.35 -43.57 0.03
N GLY A 747 -12.58 -43.84 0.47
CA GLY A 747 -13.25 -45.14 0.33
C GLY A 747 -13.40 -45.54 -1.14
N ASN A 748 -14.13 -44.75 -1.92
CA ASN A 748 -14.35 -44.96 -3.36
C ASN A 748 -13.02 -45.10 -4.12
N ARG A 749 -12.02 -44.25 -3.85
CA ARG A 749 -10.70 -44.37 -4.48
C ARG A 749 -9.95 -45.64 -4.07
N SER A 750 -10.12 -46.13 -2.84
CA SER A 750 -9.54 -47.41 -2.40
C SER A 750 -10.17 -48.62 -3.14
N GLU A 751 -11.47 -48.58 -3.42
CA GLU A 751 -12.17 -49.58 -4.24
C GLU A 751 -11.65 -49.55 -5.69
N LEU A 752 -11.61 -48.35 -6.31
CA LEU A 752 -11.05 -48.17 -7.66
C LEU A 752 -9.56 -48.55 -7.76
N GLN A 753 -8.83 -48.47 -6.66
CA GLN A 753 -7.43 -48.91 -6.54
C GLN A 753 -7.28 -50.44 -6.36
N ASN A 754 -8.39 -51.17 -6.19
CA ASN A 754 -8.46 -52.60 -5.84
C ASN A 754 -7.68 -52.94 -4.55
N LEU A 755 -7.84 -52.12 -3.52
CA LEU A 755 -7.22 -52.36 -2.22
C LEU A 755 -8.09 -53.31 -1.35
N PRO A 756 -7.47 -54.20 -0.56
CA PRO A 756 -8.21 -55.16 0.29
C PRO A 756 -8.87 -54.50 1.52
N SER A 757 -8.57 -53.23 1.79
CA SER A 757 -9.15 -52.42 2.87
C SER A 757 -9.11 -50.94 2.50
N PHE A 758 -9.98 -50.14 3.12
CA PHE A 758 -9.95 -48.68 2.98
C PHE A 758 -8.69 -48.09 3.62
N ARG A 759 -8.10 -47.07 2.99
CA ARG A 759 -6.87 -46.42 3.48
C ARG A 759 -7.07 -45.46 4.65
N LEU A 760 -8.30 -44.97 4.86
CA LEU A 760 -8.65 -44.14 6.01
C LEU A 760 -9.17 -45.06 7.13
N PRO A 761 -8.56 -45.05 8.34
CA PRO A 761 -9.05 -45.85 9.47
C PRO A 761 -10.41 -45.35 9.95
N VAL A 762 -11.12 -46.20 10.70
CA VAL A 762 -12.44 -45.92 11.28
C VAL A 762 -12.31 -45.86 12.79
N PHE A 763 -12.88 -44.82 13.42
CA PHE A 763 -12.97 -44.74 14.87
C PHE A 763 -14.11 -45.63 15.40
N THR A 764 -13.87 -46.33 16.51
CA THR A 764 -14.98 -47.02 17.22
C THR A 764 -15.93 -46.00 17.85
N VAL A 765 -17.13 -46.44 18.26
CA VAL A 765 -18.10 -45.54 18.93
C VAL A 765 -17.49 -44.94 20.19
N GLU A 766 -16.75 -45.73 20.95
CA GLU A 766 -16.05 -45.32 22.17
C GLU A 766 -14.96 -44.29 21.87
N GLU A 767 -14.18 -44.48 20.80
CA GLU A 767 -13.16 -43.51 20.38
C GLU A 767 -13.78 -42.18 19.93
N ARG A 768 -14.88 -42.23 19.17
CA ARG A 768 -15.61 -41.04 18.72
C ARG A 768 -16.13 -40.22 19.91
N GLU A 769 -16.75 -40.87 20.88
CA GLU A 769 -17.24 -40.23 22.10
C GLU A 769 -16.09 -39.71 22.99
N TYR A 770 -14.93 -40.37 22.96
CA TYR A 770 -13.74 -39.96 23.73
C TYR A 770 -13.00 -38.75 23.11
N ILE A 771 -13.00 -38.62 21.78
CA ILE A 771 -12.34 -37.53 21.04
C ILE A 771 -13.25 -36.29 20.89
N ARG A 772 -14.57 -36.47 20.82
CA ARG A 772 -15.49 -35.33 20.65
C ARG A 772 -15.44 -34.39 21.85
N GLY A 773 -15.15 -33.12 21.59
CA GLY A 773 -15.11 -32.05 22.58
C GLY A 773 -13.77 -31.89 23.32
N THR A 774 -12.68 -32.55 22.89
CA THR A 774 -11.37 -32.47 23.58
C THR A 774 -10.57 -31.20 23.32
N ALA A 775 -11.22 -30.04 23.18
CA ALA A 775 -10.56 -28.76 23.03
C ALA A 775 -11.40 -27.61 23.62
N ASP A 776 -10.77 -26.75 24.42
CA ASP A 776 -11.47 -25.64 25.08
C ASP A 776 -11.70 -24.43 24.15
N VAL A 777 -10.87 -24.31 23.10
CA VAL A 777 -10.79 -23.18 22.17
C VAL A 777 -10.30 -23.67 20.80
N PHE A 778 -10.67 -22.99 19.72
CA PHE A 778 -10.23 -23.32 18.36
C PHE A 778 -8.95 -22.55 18.00
N CYS A 779 -7.81 -23.23 17.92
CA CYS A 779 -6.53 -22.59 17.55
C CYS A 779 -6.20 -22.83 16.08
N ILE A 780 -5.94 -21.75 15.34
CA ILE A 780 -5.67 -21.79 13.89
C ILE A 780 -4.38 -21.03 13.53
N ASN A 781 -3.52 -21.68 12.76
CA ASN A 781 -2.40 -21.11 12.05
C ASN A 781 -2.83 -20.88 10.59
N THR A 782 -2.52 -19.70 10.04
CA THR A 782 -2.87 -19.40 8.64
C THR A 782 -2.03 -18.24 8.08
N TYR A 783 -1.60 -18.37 6.82
CA TYR A 783 -0.58 -17.51 6.23
C TYR A 783 -0.92 -16.98 4.83
N SER A 784 -1.85 -17.62 4.10
CA SER A 784 -2.06 -17.32 2.67
C SER A 784 -3.45 -17.69 2.17
N THR A 785 -3.64 -17.52 0.86
CA THR A 785 -4.83 -17.93 0.13
C THR A 785 -4.41 -18.47 -1.24
N LYS A 786 -5.14 -19.47 -1.74
CA LYS A 786 -4.97 -20.07 -3.06
C LYS A 786 -6.27 -20.07 -3.85
N ILE A 787 -6.16 -20.38 -5.14
CA ILE A 787 -7.28 -20.74 -6.00
C ILE A 787 -7.27 -22.25 -6.17
N VAL A 788 -8.44 -22.89 -6.18
CA VAL A 788 -8.60 -24.32 -6.49
C VAL A 788 -9.58 -24.56 -7.63
N THR A 789 -9.34 -25.64 -8.37
CA THR A 789 -10.20 -26.13 -9.45
C THR A 789 -10.42 -27.62 -9.25
N HIS A 790 -11.61 -28.14 -9.54
CA HIS A 790 -11.83 -29.58 -9.56
C HIS A 790 -10.97 -30.24 -10.63
N LYS A 791 -10.30 -31.34 -10.27
CA LYS A 791 -9.48 -32.10 -11.20
C LYS A 791 -9.46 -33.57 -10.82
N THR A 792 -9.98 -34.43 -11.70
CA THR A 792 -9.82 -35.88 -11.54
C THR A 792 -8.34 -36.26 -11.60
N THR A 793 -7.84 -36.91 -10.54
CA THR A 793 -6.43 -37.27 -10.37
C THR A 793 -6.18 -38.76 -10.63
N ARG A 794 -4.95 -39.10 -11.00
CA ARG A 794 -4.52 -40.50 -11.20
C ARG A 794 -4.68 -41.33 -9.92
N LEU A 795 -5.07 -42.59 -10.09
CA LEU A 795 -5.28 -43.53 -8.96
C LEU A 795 -3.97 -44.05 -8.32
N LYS A 796 -2.81 -43.91 -8.99
CA LYS A 796 -1.49 -44.35 -8.49
C LYS A 796 -0.41 -43.30 -8.78
N PRO A 797 0.59 -43.10 -7.89
CA PRO A 797 0.71 -43.66 -6.53
C PRO A 797 -0.43 -43.21 -5.61
N PHE A 798 -0.61 -43.90 -4.48
CA PHE A 798 -1.55 -43.46 -3.44
C PHE A 798 -1.01 -42.18 -2.80
N SER A 799 -1.84 -41.15 -2.69
CA SER A 799 -1.42 -39.80 -2.28
C SER A 799 -2.62 -39.03 -1.72
N TYR A 800 -2.39 -38.33 -0.62
CA TYR A 800 -3.36 -37.44 0.02
C TYR A 800 -3.80 -36.31 -0.93
N GLU A 801 -2.86 -35.78 -1.69
CA GLU A 801 -3.08 -34.74 -2.71
C GLU A 801 -3.98 -35.25 -3.85
N TYR A 802 -3.85 -36.53 -4.23
CA TYR A 802 -4.70 -37.12 -5.26
C TYR A 802 -6.10 -37.44 -4.76
N ASP A 803 -6.27 -37.81 -3.49
CA ASP A 803 -7.60 -38.11 -2.94
C ASP A 803 -8.50 -36.86 -2.79
N GLN A 804 -7.92 -35.65 -2.81
CA GLN A 804 -8.66 -34.38 -2.83
C GLN A 804 -9.28 -34.04 -4.20
N GLU A 805 -8.83 -34.66 -5.30
CA GLU A 805 -9.35 -34.42 -6.66
C GLU A 805 -9.48 -32.94 -7.05
N LEU A 806 -8.39 -32.19 -6.88
CA LEU A 806 -8.28 -30.78 -7.20
C LEU A 806 -6.90 -30.42 -7.75
N SER A 807 -6.77 -29.21 -8.29
CA SER A 807 -5.50 -28.54 -8.51
C SER A 807 -5.48 -27.17 -7.86
N GLU A 808 -4.41 -26.89 -7.13
CA GLU A 808 -4.11 -25.59 -6.54
C GLU A 808 -3.37 -24.70 -7.55
N GLU A 809 -3.73 -23.42 -7.60
CA GLU A 809 -2.97 -22.37 -8.25
C GLU A 809 -2.96 -21.09 -7.39
N VAL A 810 -2.15 -20.11 -7.78
CA VAL A 810 -2.14 -18.79 -7.15
C VAL A 810 -2.41 -17.74 -8.19
N ASP A 811 -3.28 -16.78 -7.89
CA ASP A 811 -3.48 -15.63 -8.76
C ASP A 811 -2.16 -14.86 -8.89
N ALA A 812 -1.72 -14.63 -10.12
CA ALA A 812 -0.51 -13.90 -10.41
C ALA A 812 -0.59 -12.44 -9.94
N SER A 813 -1.80 -11.88 -9.88
CA SER A 813 -2.09 -10.50 -9.47
C SER A 813 -2.08 -10.28 -7.95
N TRP A 814 -2.14 -11.34 -7.13
CA TRP A 814 -2.08 -11.21 -5.67
C TRP A 814 -0.65 -10.88 -5.20
N PRO A 815 -0.48 -10.08 -4.12
CA PRO A 815 0.85 -9.70 -3.64
C PRO A 815 1.74 -10.90 -3.28
N THR A 816 2.97 -10.91 -3.79
CA THR A 816 3.96 -11.98 -3.53
C THR A 816 4.59 -11.86 -2.15
N SER A 817 4.84 -12.98 -1.48
CA SER A 817 5.75 -13.05 -0.32
C SER A 817 7.18 -13.44 -0.72
N ALA A 818 8.10 -13.52 0.25
CA ALA A 818 9.42 -14.11 0.02
C ALA A 818 9.41 -15.66 -0.07
N VAL A 819 8.29 -16.31 0.31
CA VAL A 819 8.13 -17.76 0.19
C VAL A 819 7.42 -18.06 -1.13
N SER A 820 8.08 -18.85 -1.99
CA SER A 820 7.51 -19.24 -3.28
C SER A 820 6.18 -19.97 -3.09
N GLY A 821 5.15 -19.55 -3.82
CA GLY A 821 3.79 -20.08 -3.70
C GLY A 821 2.91 -19.43 -2.63
N MET A 822 3.44 -18.63 -1.70
CA MET A 822 2.62 -17.90 -0.72
C MET A 822 2.33 -16.46 -1.17
N ARG A 823 1.04 -16.10 -1.15
CA ARG A 823 0.49 -14.78 -1.45
C ARG A 823 -0.04 -14.08 -0.19
N ALA A 824 0.09 -12.76 -0.11
CA ALA A 824 -0.47 -11.96 0.99
C ALA A 824 -1.89 -11.50 0.64
N VAL A 825 -2.90 -12.21 1.17
CA VAL A 825 -4.31 -12.09 0.79
C VAL A 825 -5.16 -12.02 2.06
N ALA A 826 -5.25 -10.81 2.62
CA ALA A 826 -5.82 -10.61 3.95
C ALA A 826 -7.30 -11.03 4.08
N TRP A 827 -8.12 -10.81 3.05
CA TRP A 827 -9.55 -11.14 3.09
C TRP A 827 -9.81 -12.65 3.19
N GLY A 828 -8.83 -13.49 2.82
CA GLY A 828 -8.93 -14.94 2.99
C GLY A 828 -9.00 -15.35 4.46
N LEU A 829 -8.32 -14.62 5.35
CA LEU A 829 -8.45 -14.83 6.80
C LEU A 829 -9.90 -14.64 7.26
N ARG A 830 -10.56 -13.55 6.81
CA ARG A 830 -11.95 -13.27 7.16
C ARG A 830 -12.90 -14.37 6.68
N ARG A 831 -12.72 -14.85 5.44
CA ARG A 831 -13.53 -15.95 4.88
C ARG A 831 -13.30 -17.27 5.62
N LEU A 832 -12.06 -17.60 5.96
CA LEU A 832 -11.72 -18.76 6.78
C LEU A 832 -12.35 -18.71 8.18
N LEU A 833 -12.32 -17.55 8.85
CA LEU A 833 -12.97 -17.37 10.15
C LEU A 833 -14.49 -17.54 10.06
N ASN A 834 -15.12 -17.06 9.00
CA ASN A 834 -16.55 -17.28 8.74
C ASN A 834 -16.86 -18.76 8.51
N TRP A 835 -16.07 -19.46 7.69
CA TRP A 835 -16.25 -20.90 7.45
C TRP A 835 -16.08 -21.71 8.74
N ILE A 836 -15.07 -21.41 9.57
CA ILE A 836 -14.90 -22.05 10.90
C ILE A 836 -16.12 -21.79 11.79
N LYS A 837 -16.65 -20.56 11.81
CA LYS A 837 -17.86 -20.23 12.56
C LYS A 837 -19.06 -21.06 12.09
N GLU A 838 -19.29 -21.13 10.79
CA GLU A 838 -20.45 -21.80 10.18
C GLU A 838 -20.36 -23.33 10.35
N GLU A 839 -19.18 -23.90 10.14
CA GLU A 839 -18.95 -25.35 10.13
C GLU A 839 -18.89 -25.99 11.53
N TYR A 840 -18.46 -25.24 12.55
CA TYR A 840 -18.23 -25.71 13.94
C TYR A 840 -19.07 -24.97 15.01
N GLY A 841 -20.05 -24.15 14.62
CA GLY A 841 -20.97 -23.52 15.58
C GLY A 841 -20.35 -22.40 16.43
N ASN A 842 -19.51 -21.55 15.83
CA ASN A 842 -18.93 -20.34 16.44
C ASN A 842 -18.08 -20.58 17.72
N PRO A 843 -17.07 -21.49 17.71
CA PRO A 843 -16.20 -21.71 18.87
C PRO A 843 -15.33 -20.47 19.16
N PRO A 844 -14.80 -20.28 20.38
CA PRO A 844 -13.84 -19.21 20.67
C PRO A 844 -12.53 -19.44 19.88
N ILE A 845 -12.22 -18.53 18.93
CA ILE A 845 -11.07 -18.67 18.02
C ILE A 845 -9.83 -17.93 18.55
N TYR A 846 -8.69 -18.58 18.44
CA TYR A 846 -7.34 -18.04 18.61
C TYR A 846 -6.56 -18.17 17.30
N ILE A 847 -6.05 -17.07 16.77
CA ILE A 847 -5.13 -17.12 15.63
C ILE A 847 -3.72 -17.31 16.21
N THR A 848 -3.24 -18.55 16.21
CA THR A 848 -2.04 -18.99 16.93
C THR A 848 -0.73 -18.86 16.16
N GLU A 849 -0.80 -18.69 14.82
CA GLU A 849 0.27 -18.19 13.95
C GLU A 849 -0.29 -17.50 12.70
N ASN A 850 0.24 -16.32 12.37
CA ASN A 850 -0.01 -15.62 11.11
C ASN A 850 1.20 -14.75 10.74
N GLY A 851 1.69 -14.76 9.50
CA GLY A 851 2.82 -13.90 9.14
C GLY A 851 3.43 -14.19 7.77
N VAL A 852 4.42 -13.36 7.41
CA VAL A 852 5.05 -13.38 6.09
C VAL A 852 6.56 -13.31 6.16
N GLY A 853 7.24 -14.13 5.37
CA GLY A 853 8.69 -14.10 5.19
C GLY A 853 9.15 -12.91 4.37
N THR A 854 10.33 -12.37 4.69
CA THR A 854 11.02 -11.32 3.91
C THR A 854 12.29 -11.89 3.26
N GLN A 855 12.73 -11.31 2.14
CA GLN A 855 13.92 -11.80 1.44
C GLN A 855 15.19 -11.49 2.24
N SER A 856 16.23 -12.32 2.11
CA SER A 856 17.46 -12.33 2.94
C SER A 856 18.36 -11.08 2.85
N LYS A 857 17.93 -10.04 2.12
CA LYS A 857 18.61 -8.75 1.96
C LYS A 857 17.76 -7.55 2.40
N SER A 858 16.71 -7.74 3.21
CA SER A 858 16.05 -6.59 3.83
C SER A 858 16.97 -5.92 4.84
N ASP A 859 17.19 -4.61 4.68
CA ASP A 859 17.61 -3.73 5.76
C ASP A 859 16.55 -3.74 6.89
N VAL A 860 16.79 -3.00 7.97
CA VAL A 860 15.90 -2.90 9.15
C VAL A 860 14.50 -2.32 8.90
N ASP A 861 14.11 -2.08 7.64
CA ASP A 861 12.80 -1.61 7.23
C ASP A 861 11.94 -2.77 6.70
N ASP A 862 11.12 -3.35 7.58
CA ASP A 862 10.24 -4.49 7.29
C ASP A 862 8.88 -4.05 6.68
N THR A 863 8.86 -3.05 5.79
CA THR A 863 7.63 -2.40 5.27
C THR A 863 6.58 -3.40 4.75
N SER A 864 7.02 -4.45 4.05
CA SER A 864 6.14 -5.50 3.51
C SER A 864 5.46 -6.33 4.60
N ARG A 865 6.17 -6.57 5.72
CA ARG A 865 5.63 -7.30 6.88
C ARG A 865 4.68 -6.41 7.70
N ILE A 866 4.96 -5.11 7.77
CA ILE A 866 4.05 -4.11 8.35
C ILE A 866 2.73 -4.06 7.56
N PHE A 867 2.78 -4.02 6.23
CA PHE A 867 1.59 -4.05 5.37
C PHE A 867 0.77 -5.34 5.56
N TYR A 868 1.45 -6.49 5.59
CA TYR A 868 0.81 -7.79 5.86
C TYR A 868 0.07 -7.78 7.20
N TYR A 869 0.73 -7.40 8.30
CA TYR A 869 0.06 -7.39 9.61
C TYR A 869 -1.08 -6.37 9.68
N LYS A 870 -0.92 -5.15 9.14
CA LYS A 870 -1.99 -4.14 9.10
C LYS A 870 -3.24 -4.68 8.40
N THR A 871 -3.08 -5.32 7.25
CA THR A 871 -4.21 -5.82 6.46
C THR A 871 -4.86 -7.08 7.06
N TYR A 872 -4.07 -8.04 7.54
CA TYR A 872 -4.62 -9.26 8.16
C TYR A 872 -5.31 -8.96 9.51
N ILE A 873 -4.80 -8.03 10.33
CA ILE A 873 -5.46 -7.60 11.57
C ILE A 873 -6.78 -6.89 11.26
N ASP A 874 -6.81 -6.00 10.27
CA ASP A 874 -8.05 -5.31 9.83
C ASP A 874 -9.12 -6.29 9.33
N GLU A 875 -8.73 -7.32 8.57
CA GLU A 875 -9.65 -8.36 8.12
C GLU A 875 -10.12 -9.30 9.25
N ALA A 876 -9.28 -9.57 10.26
CA ALA A 876 -9.71 -10.25 11.49
C ALA A 876 -10.74 -9.40 12.27
N LEU A 877 -10.53 -8.09 12.40
CA LEU A 877 -11.44 -7.15 13.05
C LEU A 877 -12.80 -7.07 12.32
N LYS A 878 -12.80 -7.05 10.99
CA LYS A 878 -14.03 -7.14 10.19
C LYS A 878 -14.77 -8.47 10.40
N GLY A 879 -14.03 -9.58 10.51
CA GLY A 879 -14.58 -10.87 10.93
C GLY A 879 -15.34 -10.76 12.26
N ILE A 880 -14.71 -10.18 13.29
CA ILE A 880 -15.35 -9.93 14.59
C ILE A 880 -16.62 -9.06 14.43
N GLY A 881 -16.54 -7.94 13.70
CA GLY A 881 -17.65 -7.00 13.52
C GLY A 881 -18.88 -7.60 12.85
N VAL A 882 -18.70 -8.37 11.76
CA VAL A 882 -19.79 -9.05 11.06
C VAL A 882 -20.38 -10.18 11.91
N ILE A 883 -19.55 -10.86 12.72
CA ILE A 883 -19.97 -12.01 13.51
C ILE A 883 -20.77 -11.62 14.77
N CYS A 884 -20.37 -10.55 15.47
CA CYS A 884 -20.99 -10.13 16.75
C CYS A 884 -22.44 -9.65 16.64
N SER A 885 -22.92 -9.33 15.43
CA SER A 885 -24.32 -8.93 15.18
C SER A 885 -25.34 -10.07 15.42
N ASN A 886 -24.91 -11.34 15.32
CA ASN A 886 -25.77 -12.53 15.41
C ASN A 886 -25.46 -13.42 16.64
N GLY A 887 -24.69 -12.93 17.61
CA GLY A 887 -24.32 -13.67 18.81
C GLY A 887 -22.85 -13.49 19.21
N SER A 888 -22.59 -13.55 20.50
CA SER A 888 -21.27 -13.26 21.10
C SER A 888 -20.16 -14.20 20.59
N MET A 889 -19.24 -13.67 19.78
CA MET A 889 -17.91 -14.28 19.58
C MET A 889 -16.89 -13.58 20.46
N MET A 890 -15.92 -14.34 20.99
CA MET A 890 -14.81 -13.82 21.76
C MET A 890 -13.50 -14.29 21.09
N MET A 891 -12.98 -13.51 20.14
CA MET A 891 -11.59 -13.68 19.68
C MET A 891 -10.68 -13.16 20.80
N LYS A 892 -9.87 -14.04 21.40
CA LYS A 892 -9.18 -13.73 22.66
C LYS A 892 -7.71 -13.35 22.52
N ASP A 893 -7.01 -13.82 21.48
CA ASP A 893 -5.62 -13.42 21.17
C ASP A 893 -5.28 -13.62 19.67
N PHE A 894 -4.32 -12.83 19.18
CA PHE A 894 -3.75 -12.90 17.83
C PHE A 894 -2.22 -13.06 17.91
N HIS A 895 -1.65 -14.01 17.18
CA HIS A 895 -0.22 -14.35 17.22
C HIS A 895 0.44 -14.21 15.86
N CYS A 896 1.48 -13.38 15.79
CA CYS A 896 2.23 -13.19 14.56
C CYS A 896 3.47 -14.11 14.49
N HIS A 897 3.58 -14.92 13.44
CA HIS A 897 4.73 -15.80 13.22
C HIS A 897 5.32 -15.64 11.82
N GLY A 898 6.54 -15.10 11.76
CA GLY A 898 7.30 -15.01 10.52
C GLY A 898 8.04 -16.31 10.23
N LEU A 899 7.59 -17.08 9.24
CA LEU A 899 8.44 -18.11 8.61
C LEU A 899 9.68 -17.39 8.01
N GLN A 900 10.86 -17.67 8.58
CA GLN A 900 12.17 -17.01 8.36
C GLN A 900 12.32 -15.54 8.82
N ALA A 901 11.35 -14.93 9.50
CA ALA A 901 11.29 -13.47 9.67
C ALA A 901 11.43 -13.01 11.14
N GLY A 902 12.64 -12.58 11.52
CA GLY A 902 12.90 -11.90 12.80
C GLY A 902 12.64 -10.39 12.72
N SER A 903 12.20 -9.78 13.82
CA SER A 903 11.88 -8.33 13.92
C SER A 903 13.04 -7.43 14.37
N PHE A 904 14.23 -7.99 14.53
CA PHE A 904 15.44 -7.24 14.89
C PHE A 904 16.63 -7.78 14.11
N SER A 905 17.39 -6.90 13.46
CA SER A 905 18.71 -7.24 12.94
C SER A 905 19.80 -6.95 13.98
N GLN A 906 20.86 -7.75 13.96
CA GLN A 906 22.18 -7.31 14.40
C GLN A 906 23.08 -7.28 13.16
N ARG A 907 23.96 -6.27 13.06
CA ARG A 907 24.96 -6.22 11.99
C ARG A 907 25.95 -7.37 12.18
N GLY A 908 25.82 -8.41 11.35
CA GLY A 908 26.71 -9.56 11.32
C GLY A 908 26.07 -10.88 11.78
N MET A 909 25.55 -11.63 10.82
CA MET A 909 25.21 -13.07 10.86
C MET A 909 24.07 -13.57 11.77
N SER A 910 23.34 -14.53 11.19
CA SER A 910 22.23 -15.36 11.71
C SER A 910 20.87 -14.69 11.99
N PHE A 911 19.81 -15.33 11.48
CA PHE A 911 18.41 -14.89 11.57
C PHE A 911 17.79 -15.30 12.90
N ARG A 912 17.28 -14.34 13.69
CA ARG A 912 16.55 -14.63 14.92
C ARG A 912 15.07 -14.98 14.65
N LYS A 913 14.76 -16.27 14.64
CA LYS A 913 13.39 -16.81 14.82
C LYS A 913 12.92 -16.45 16.24
N LEU A 914 12.05 -15.45 16.35
CA LEU A 914 11.29 -15.12 17.55
C LEU A 914 9.80 -15.13 17.19
N SER A 915 9.00 -15.88 17.93
CA SER A 915 7.53 -15.83 17.81
C SER A 915 7.05 -14.47 18.31
N LEU A 916 6.37 -13.70 17.46
CA LEU A 916 5.93 -12.34 17.78
C LEU A 916 4.46 -12.36 18.17
N THR A 917 4.19 -12.68 19.42
CA THR A 917 2.82 -12.69 19.93
C THR A 917 2.27 -11.26 20.08
N LEU A 918 1.06 -10.96 19.58
CA LEU A 918 0.43 -9.63 19.66
C LEU A 918 -0.96 -9.74 20.30
N SER A 919 -0.94 -10.19 21.55
CA SER A 919 -2.09 -10.47 22.40
C SER A 919 -3.02 -9.27 22.61
N ILE A 920 -4.28 -9.40 22.20
CA ILE A 920 -5.35 -8.45 22.53
C ILE A 920 -6.38 -9.18 23.39
N LEU A 921 -6.06 -9.37 24.67
CA LEU A 921 -6.99 -9.90 25.66
C LEU A 921 -8.11 -8.89 25.91
N TRP A 922 -9.31 -9.16 25.37
CA TRP A 922 -10.54 -8.43 25.70
C TRP A 922 -11.07 -8.86 27.08
N PRO A 923 -11.22 -7.94 28.07
CA PRO A 923 -11.90 -8.22 29.33
C PRO A 923 -13.42 -8.31 29.15
N GLU A 924 -14.11 -9.09 29.98
CA GLU A 924 -15.58 -9.27 29.99
C GLU A 924 -16.39 -8.03 30.43
N GLN A 925 -15.82 -6.82 30.42
CA GLN A 925 -16.52 -5.60 30.79
C GLN A 925 -16.25 -4.47 29.79
N HIS A 926 -17.34 -3.80 29.37
CA HIS A 926 -17.35 -2.63 28.49
C HIS A 926 -16.48 -1.48 29.04
N LYS A 927 -15.17 -1.48 28.76
CA LYS A 927 -14.25 -0.33 28.74
C LYS A 927 -12.81 -0.80 28.45
N ALA A 928 -12.30 -0.47 27.25
CA ALA A 928 -10.89 -0.37 26.82
C ALA A 928 -10.68 -1.00 25.44
N ALA A 929 -10.90 -0.22 24.37
CA ALA A 929 -10.60 -0.60 22.98
C ALA A 929 -10.03 0.60 22.19
N THR A 930 -9.29 1.50 22.85
CA THR A 930 -8.89 2.80 22.28
C THR A 930 -7.48 3.25 22.69
N GLU A 931 -6.67 2.39 23.32
CA GLU A 931 -5.30 2.72 23.78
C GLU A 931 -4.18 2.04 22.97
N LEU A 932 -4.50 1.49 21.79
CA LEU A 932 -3.55 0.75 20.94
C LEU A 932 -3.70 1.04 19.43
N VAL A 933 -4.26 2.20 19.11
CA VAL A 933 -4.03 2.97 17.87
C VAL A 933 -3.15 4.15 18.24
#